data_AF-A0A3A4TQW0-F1
#
_entry.id   AF-A0A3A4TQW0-F1
#
_cell.length_a   1.000
_cell.length_b   1.000
_cell.length_c   1.000
_cell.angle_alpha   90.00
_cell.angle_beta   90.00
_cell.angle_gamma   90.00
#
_symmetry.space_group_name_H-M   'P 1'
#
loop_
_entity.id
_entity.type
_entity.pdbx_description
1 polymer ?
#
loop_
_entity_poly.entity_id
_entity_poly.type
_entity_poly.pdbx_seq_one_letter_code
_entity_poly.pdbx_strand_id
1 'polypeptide(L)'
;MPALEYLHSVLEKAKAYLPDWLWKQIHQAAMPSAGGKARWREPEEPTPLEKMALADMTPDKLRKASDDEVRLAWLRLHQWYGAAKKRGEAVEPMVNAALFVMDEFERRGFSYDETSELVQEAKKLGGVRKAQGIEAKLAGLPQEVVVVPNFVCVVGSAAAGKENPEDIDILFRAQRDQSGDNFLVQAQNIWLPVRKVLDPEKSGALHYIDGPTGPHGDNVPIFDLVLRRKAELKREVVKGEALRLDLGCGDATPEGYVGIDKRPGPKVDMVHDLEQGIPYPDASADEVRANHVLEHLGDKERIMAEVWRVLKPGGRFVFEVPSTKGEGAFNHPGHRSFWNKTSFAFWTEDHLLEGRPKFEVETLEEVRNGDLVYVRGALRKPEAPATVSKGALKPIMRFEMPKPAMKHYAQTEAFKPEEVWPWVEEHLKGGVVSENKLNGFRAAVQKAGDKVSVFFEDAQEERNRQLPEVVKALEGIDADFILDANVGVEQNDRPWPRIKLMTLTADKPELPEGAYPKVTVFDIIYWDGDLHSLPFRERRARLEEFYDRYLKDDKHFAITAQMEVRSKADLERAWREQGVRVPLSEGIVLKDLSAPYTLGPSTDALAKVKKMVEVKALVLDVKVNKNGTRGFRGGLLPGVSDYTNRTEFRGKEYIDLGWSFNAPLKAEPGDVMTFEVEEIIPQDDGSLAWLGAKPVDVDKTRTEPYYANQVVDMARRGGILQKAAPQVPSAGPAGAKVAFVGASPGAVEAARREPFVGPSGETLNELYLKPLGLARSQVFLTNAVPLYLTDDRGRVREPTDTEIAEWHDWLMGELDRAGPRVVVALGQTAKKALGERADFVLPHPMAVRRFGDSGEVARKLKQVRQAMERVAKADDLEEGDTRAEVAAKWWADNWPKMFPPDGKGRYVYHHHYRGLSQDETKLDEEELLRTSHSLHGDLRFEGPDGELWGFSVFLGTTEENRKAGGDRLIALPPDDNLQGSFKLSQPKAWLDVASKKPYVSEPGGVGSTSEKYAKFFEADSGTYEIGVWREHMFEVFLHGERLKGRFLLEYAPVAGGRRVWLIDRPKDQTPYAKSHKLEDVLAELREKDQRWLVWRDPEEGGPPRKIDVTSAQGRVAKEYQGRILKADEERQLVYGVVLEPDTLDTQGDTISADEIERAAHRFLAKSRVVGQGHKRPAKAEVVESYVAPAEMEIGGQRVKKGSWIIAVHVLDPELWRAIKAGEYTGFSVGGFGTREEAA
;
A
#
# COMPACT_ATOMS: atom_id res chain seq x y z
N MET A 1 -52.98 16.59 -20.83
CA MET A 1 -52.36 16.39 -22.16
C MET A 1 -51.47 15.17 -22.11
N PRO A 2 -51.38 14.35 -23.18
CA PRO A 2 -50.31 13.34 -23.33
C PRO A 2 -48.95 13.98 -23.04
N ALA A 3 -48.04 13.28 -22.37
CA ALA A 3 -46.72 13.82 -21.98
C ALA A 3 -45.97 14.45 -23.15
N LEU A 4 -46.17 13.93 -24.37
CA LEU A 4 -45.61 14.48 -25.60
C LEU A 4 -46.21 15.82 -26.00
N GLU A 5 -47.54 15.92 -26.06
CA GLU A 5 -48.22 17.17 -26.39
C GLU A 5 -47.97 18.23 -25.32
N TYR A 6 -47.90 17.84 -24.05
CA TYR A 6 -47.56 18.72 -22.94
C TYR A 6 -46.15 19.29 -23.11
N LEU A 7 -45.15 18.43 -23.33
CA LEU A 7 -43.76 18.83 -23.59
C LEU A 7 -43.65 19.71 -24.83
N HIS A 8 -44.37 19.37 -25.91
CA HIS A 8 -44.40 20.17 -27.13
C HIS A 8 -45.03 21.55 -26.90
N SER A 9 -46.09 21.66 -26.08
CA SER A 9 -46.71 22.94 -25.75
C SER A 9 -45.84 23.81 -24.84
N VAL A 10 -45.14 23.20 -23.88
CA VAL A 10 -44.21 23.88 -22.97
C VAL A 10 -43.02 24.41 -23.77
N LEU A 11 -42.49 23.58 -24.67
CA LEU A 11 -41.44 23.98 -25.60
C LEU A 11 -41.97 25.11 -26.51
N GLU A 12 -43.06 24.94 -27.26
CA GLU A 12 -43.54 25.99 -28.20
C GLU A 12 -43.89 27.31 -27.50
N LYS A 13 -44.30 27.29 -26.22
CA LYS A 13 -44.43 28.51 -25.42
C LYS A 13 -43.06 29.15 -25.09
N ALA A 14 -42.05 28.34 -24.76
CA ALA A 14 -40.68 28.83 -24.49
C ALA A 14 -40.01 29.49 -25.70
N LYS A 15 -40.40 29.12 -26.92
CA LYS A 15 -39.97 29.76 -28.18
C LYS A 15 -40.18 31.29 -28.21
N ALA A 16 -41.26 31.78 -27.60
CA ALA A 16 -41.52 33.22 -27.56
C ALA A 16 -40.47 33.98 -26.71
N TYR A 17 -39.84 33.30 -25.76
CA TYR A 17 -38.98 33.88 -24.73
C TYR A 17 -37.48 33.58 -24.90
N LEU A 18 -37.11 32.56 -25.68
CA LEU A 18 -35.73 32.16 -25.91
C LEU A 18 -35.17 32.67 -27.26
N PRO A 19 -33.83 32.83 -27.42
CA PRO A 19 -33.21 33.12 -28.71
C PRO A 19 -33.39 31.97 -29.72
N ASP A 20 -33.65 32.29 -31.00
CA ASP A 20 -34.02 31.32 -32.05
C ASP A 20 -33.05 30.13 -32.23
N TRP A 21 -31.75 30.38 -32.10
CA TRP A 21 -30.73 29.35 -32.26
C TRP A 21 -30.73 28.34 -31.08
N LEU A 22 -31.04 28.84 -29.89
CA LEU A 22 -31.12 28.06 -28.65
C LEU A 22 -32.38 27.19 -28.66
N TRP A 23 -33.50 27.79 -29.06
CA TRP A 23 -34.79 27.12 -29.23
C TRP A 23 -34.71 25.92 -30.19
N LYS A 24 -34.07 26.10 -31.37
CA LYS A 24 -33.92 25.03 -32.38
C LYS A 24 -33.16 23.81 -31.85
N GLN A 25 -32.14 24.01 -31.02
CA GLN A 25 -31.34 22.91 -30.48
C GLN A 25 -32.10 22.14 -29.38
N ILE A 26 -32.82 22.85 -28.51
CA ILE A 26 -33.66 22.23 -27.47
C ILE A 26 -34.79 21.41 -28.09
N HIS A 27 -35.46 21.96 -29.10
CA HIS A 27 -36.54 21.28 -29.82
C HIS A 27 -36.06 19.99 -30.53
N GLN A 28 -34.82 19.95 -31.00
CA GLN A 28 -34.24 18.76 -31.63
C GLN A 28 -33.88 17.66 -30.61
N ALA A 29 -33.43 18.02 -29.42
CA ALA A 29 -33.01 17.07 -28.39
C ALA A 29 -34.19 16.42 -27.63
N ALA A 30 -35.34 17.08 -27.56
CA ALA A 30 -36.47 16.69 -26.70
C ALA A 30 -37.59 15.85 -27.37
N MET A 31 -37.52 15.55 -28.67
CA MET A 31 -38.57 14.82 -29.41
C MET A 31 -38.27 13.31 -29.51
N PRO A 32 -39.14 12.41 -29.01
CA PRO A 32 -38.94 10.96 -29.15
C PRO A 32 -39.40 10.45 -30.51
N SER A 33 -38.73 9.41 -31.00
CA SER A 33 -39.11 8.69 -32.21
C SER A 33 -40.48 8.01 -32.04
N ALA A 34 -41.33 8.09 -33.07
CA ALA A 34 -42.71 7.62 -33.04
C ALA A 34 -42.86 6.15 -32.61
N GLY A 35 -43.65 5.91 -31.56
CA GLY A 35 -44.19 4.59 -31.20
C GLY A 35 -43.33 3.77 -30.23
N GLY A 36 -43.30 4.15 -28.95
CA GLY A 36 -42.77 3.29 -27.88
C GLY A 36 -42.36 4.08 -26.64
N LYS A 37 -42.68 3.58 -25.44
CA LYS A 37 -42.33 4.19 -24.15
C LYS A 37 -40.83 4.55 -24.13
N ALA A 38 -40.53 5.77 -23.66
CA ALA A 38 -39.21 6.38 -23.63
C ALA A 38 -38.08 5.41 -23.27
N ARG A 39 -37.38 4.91 -24.29
CA ARG A 39 -36.07 4.27 -24.22
C ARG A 39 -35.28 4.70 -25.45
N TRP A 40 -34.04 5.12 -25.19
CA TRP A 40 -33.04 5.53 -26.17
C TRP A 40 -32.76 4.41 -27.17
N ARG A 41 -32.55 4.76 -28.45
CA ARG A 41 -32.44 3.84 -29.60
C ARG A 41 -31.05 3.17 -29.63
N GLU A 42 -30.99 1.84 -29.67
CA GLU A 42 -29.79 1.08 -30.10
C GLU A 42 -29.82 0.84 -31.63
N PRO A 43 -28.67 0.71 -32.34
CA PRO A 43 -28.62 0.78 -33.80
C PRO A 43 -28.70 -0.59 -34.52
N GLU A 44 -29.41 -0.60 -35.67
CA GLU A 44 -29.55 -1.68 -36.67
C GLU A 44 -28.50 -1.62 -37.81
N GLU A 45 -28.61 -2.60 -38.74
CA GLU A 45 -27.60 -3.25 -39.59
C GLU A 45 -26.48 -2.45 -40.33
N PRO A 46 -25.30 -3.08 -40.44
CA PRO A 46 -24.47 -3.22 -41.64
C PRO A 46 -24.26 -2.17 -42.74
N THR A 47 -24.39 -0.85 -42.58
CA THR A 47 -24.08 0.18 -43.61
C THR A 47 -22.73 -0.06 -44.33
N PRO A 48 -22.43 0.49 -45.53
CA PRO A 48 -21.11 0.31 -46.18
C PRO A 48 -19.92 0.69 -45.27
N LEU A 49 -20.17 1.71 -44.44
CA LEU A 49 -19.49 2.09 -43.19
C LEU A 49 -19.03 0.89 -42.33
N GLU A 50 -19.89 -0.10 -42.21
CA GLU A 50 -19.75 -1.26 -41.35
C GLU A 50 -19.08 -2.48 -41.97
N LYS A 51 -18.81 -2.47 -43.28
CA LYS A 51 -18.25 -3.60 -44.01
C LYS A 51 -16.72 -3.72 -43.97
N MET A 52 -16.01 -2.71 -43.44
CA MET A 52 -14.54 -2.75 -43.37
C MET A 52 -14.08 -3.20 -41.97
N ALA A 53 -13.84 -4.51 -41.82
CA ALA A 53 -13.26 -5.08 -40.61
C ALA A 53 -11.76 -4.72 -40.50
N LEU A 54 -11.18 -4.80 -39.30
CA LEU A 54 -9.78 -4.45 -39.05
C LEU A 54 -8.80 -5.21 -39.97
N ALA A 55 -9.09 -6.49 -40.28
CA ALA A 55 -8.27 -7.32 -41.18
C ALA A 55 -8.35 -6.92 -42.67
N ASP A 56 -9.37 -6.15 -43.06
CA ASP A 56 -9.56 -5.66 -44.43
C ASP A 56 -8.89 -4.31 -44.69
N MET A 57 -8.41 -3.62 -43.63
CA MET A 57 -7.72 -2.31 -43.69
C MET A 57 -6.25 -2.43 -44.14
N THR A 58 -6.05 -3.01 -45.32
CA THR A 58 -4.74 -3.17 -45.98
C THR A 58 -4.52 -2.12 -47.07
N PRO A 59 -3.26 -1.76 -47.42
CA PRO A 59 -3.00 -0.74 -48.43
C PRO A 59 -3.69 -0.98 -49.78
N ASP A 60 -3.74 -2.24 -50.26
CA ASP A 60 -4.34 -2.60 -51.54
C ASP A 60 -5.87 -2.46 -51.57
N LYS A 61 -6.56 -2.76 -50.46
CA LYS A 61 -8.01 -2.54 -50.34
C LYS A 61 -8.32 -1.06 -50.11
N LEU A 62 -7.56 -0.36 -49.27
CA LEU A 62 -7.72 1.07 -49.00
C LEU A 62 -7.56 1.94 -50.25
N ARG A 63 -6.66 1.57 -51.18
CA ARG A 63 -6.52 2.25 -52.48
C ARG A 63 -7.72 2.09 -53.41
N LYS A 64 -8.45 0.99 -53.29
CA LYS A 64 -9.63 0.67 -54.12
C LYS A 64 -10.94 1.16 -53.49
N ALA A 65 -10.94 1.48 -52.19
CA ALA A 65 -12.09 2.00 -51.43
C ALA A 65 -12.41 3.46 -51.80
N SER A 66 -13.66 3.88 -51.65
CA SER A 66 -14.09 5.26 -51.87
C SER A 66 -13.62 6.18 -50.72
N ASP A 67 -13.61 7.49 -50.97
CA ASP A 67 -13.15 8.50 -50.00
C ASP A 67 -13.94 8.50 -48.68
N ASP A 68 -15.24 8.24 -48.77
CA ASP A 68 -16.11 8.17 -47.59
C ASP A 68 -15.88 6.87 -46.80
N GLU A 69 -15.58 5.76 -47.46
CA GLU A 69 -15.22 4.50 -46.80
C GLU A 69 -13.85 4.60 -46.11
N VAL A 70 -12.88 5.28 -46.73
CA VAL A 70 -11.56 5.54 -46.15
C VAL A 70 -11.67 6.47 -44.93
N ARG A 71 -12.44 7.56 -45.01
CA ARG A 71 -12.70 8.46 -43.88
C ARG A 71 -13.34 7.78 -42.68
N LEU A 72 -14.10 6.73 -42.94
CA LEU A 72 -14.85 6.07 -41.90
C LEU A 72 -14.13 4.90 -41.25
N ALA A 73 -13.28 4.20 -42.01
CA ALA A 73 -12.27 3.31 -41.43
C ALA A 73 -11.44 4.04 -40.36
N TRP A 74 -11.08 5.31 -40.60
CA TRP A 74 -10.34 6.17 -39.67
C TRP A 74 -11.09 6.47 -38.37
N LEU A 75 -12.36 6.84 -38.47
CA LEU A 75 -13.23 7.10 -37.32
C LEU A 75 -13.42 5.85 -36.44
N ARG A 76 -13.57 4.67 -37.08
CA ARG A 76 -13.72 3.38 -36.37
C ARG A 76 -12.46 2.95 -35.67
N LEU A 77 -11.31 3.14 -36.30
CA LEU A 77 -10.02 2.84 -35.71
C LEU A 77 -9.82 3.62 -34.40
N HIS A 78 -10.18 4.90 -34.36
CA HIS A 78 -10.15 5.70 -33.12
C HIS A 78 -11.07 5.17 -32.03
N GLN A 79 -12.26 4.72 -32.40
CA GLN A 79 -13.22 4.14 -31.45
C GLN A 79 -12.76 2.78 -30.91
N TRP A 80 -12.28 1.89 -31.78
CA TRP A 80 -11.76 0.58 -31.37
C TRP A 80 -10.50 0.70 -30.52
N TYR A 81 -9.56 1.58 -30.90
CA TYR A 81 -8.36 1.84 -30.11
C TYR A 81 -8.70 2.38 -28.71
N GLY A 82 -9.59 3.37 -28.61
CA GLY A 82 -10.01 3.92 -27.32
C GLY A 82 -10.74 2.88 -26.44
N ALA A 83 -11.59 2.03 -27.05
CA ALA A 83 -12.31 0.99 -26.32
C ALA A 83 -11.39 -0.14 -25.84
N ALA A 84 -10.48 -0.62 -26.70
CA ALA A 84 -9.50 -1.64 -26.34
C ALA A 84 -8.56 -1.14 -25.22
N LYS A 85 -8.11 0.13 -25.30
CA LYS A 85 -7.26 0.74 -24.26
C LYS A 85 -7.97 0.86 -22.91
N LYS A 86 -9.27 1.15 -22.92
CA LYS A 86 -10.08 1.26 -21.71
C LYS A 86 -10.40 -0.12 -21.09
N ARG A 87 -10.42 -1.19 -21.90
CA ARG A 87 -10.59 -2.58 -21.46
C ARG A 87 -9.27 -3.30 -21.14
N GLY A 88 -8.12 -2.69 -21.43
CA GLY A 88 -6.80 -3.31 -21.27
C GLY A 88 -6.47 -4.37 -22.31
N GLU A 89 -7.12 -4.35 -23.48
CA GLU A 89 -6.91 -5.27 -24.60
C GLU A 89 -5.76 -4.80 -25.51
N ALA A 90 -5.14 -5.71 -26.29
CA ALA A 90 -4.03 -5.37 -27.17
C ALA A 90 -4.47 -4.38 -28.27
N VAL A 91 -3.76 -3.25 -28.36
CA VAL A 91 -4.10 -2.15 -29.27
C VAL A 91 -3.24 -2.15 -30.56
N GLU A 92 -2.16 -2.93 -30.62
CA GLU A 92 -1.23 -2.94 -31.77
C GLU A 92 -1.88 -3.20 -33.14
N PRO A 93 -2.84 -4.14 -33.31
CA PRO A 93 -3.47 -4.37 -34.61
C PRO A 93 -4.22 -3.14 -35.15
N MET A 94 -4.78 -2.30 -34.25
CA MET A 94 -5.48 -1.06 -34.59
C MET A 94 -4.48 0.06 -34.93
N VAL A 95 -3.38 0.14 -34.19
CA VAL A 95 -2.29 1.10 -34.48
C VAL A 95 -1.63 0.82 -35.83
N ASN A 96 -1.42 -0.45 -36.20
CA ASN A 96 -0.86 -0.84 -37.49
C ASN A 96 -1.82 -0.57 -38.67
N ALA A 97 -3.12 -0.82 -38.50
CA ALA A 97 -4.11 -0.50 -39.52
C ALA A 97 -4.28 1.04 -39.69
N ALA A 98 -4.18 1.81 -38.60
CA ALA A 98 -4.21 3.28 -38.65
C ALA A 98 -3.06 3.89 -39.46
N LEU A 99 -1.86 3.30 -39.42
CA LEU A 99 -0.75 3.66 -40.32
C LEU A 99 -1.13 3.54 -41.81
N PHE A 100 -1.75 2.42 -42.22
CA PHE A 100 -2.15 2.21 -43.61
C PHE A 100 -3.27 3.16 -44.07
N VAL A 101 -4.17 3.54 -43.16
CA VAL A 101 -5.23 4.52 -43.44
C VAL A 101 -4.67 5.94 -43.53
N MET A 102 -3.71 6.32 -42.69
CA MET A 102 -3.02 7.62 -42.73
C MET A 102 -2.22 7.84 -44.02
N ASP A 103 -1.46 6.82 -44.45
CA ASP A 103 -0.73 6.86 -45.72
C ASP A 103 -1.68 7.11 -46.91
N GLU A 104 -2.85 6.48 -46.89
CA GLU A 104 -3.87 6.66 -47.92
C GLU A 104 -4.58 8.02 -47.83
N PHE A 105 -4.82 8.55 -46.62
CA PHE A 105 -5.32 9.91 -46.42
C PHE A 105 -4.35 10.94 -47.00
N GLU A 106 -3.04 10.83 -46.71
CA GLU A 106 -2.02 11.71 -47.27
C GLU A 106 -1.99 11.65 -48.80
N ARG A 107 -2.01 10.43 -49.36
CA ARG A 107 -2.03 10.23 -50.82
C ARG A 107 -3.24 10.87 -51.49
N ARG A 108 -4.39 10.86 -50.82
CA ARG A 108 -5.65 11.46 -51.32
C ARG A 108 -5.84 12.93 -50.93
N GLY A 109 -4.93 13.50 -50.14
CA GLY A 109 -5.01 14.89 -49.69
C GLY A 109 -6.01 15.12 -48.55
N PHE A 110 -6.35 14.08 -47.79
CA PHE A 110 -7.14 14.22 -46.57
C PHE A 110 -6.28 14.62 -45.38
N SER A 111 -6.77 15.60 -44.64
CA SER A 111 -6.27 15.97 -43.34
C SER A 111 -6.89 15.06 -42.29
N TYR A 112 -6.06 14.48 -41.43
CA TYR A 112 -6.49 13.80 -40.22
C TYR A 112 -5.91 14.51 -39.00
N ASP A 113 -6.56 14.32 -37.85
CA ASP A 113 -6.15 14.97 -36.61
C ASP A 113 -4.87 14.32 -36.06
N GLU A 114 -3.74 14.96 -36.28
CA GLU A 114 -2.43 14.51 -35.81
C GLU A 114 -2.32 14.45 -34.27
N THR A 115 -3.26 15.05 -33.55
CA THR A 115 -3.29 15.07 -32.08
C THR A 115 -4.00 13.86 -31.46
N SER A 116 -4.71 13.08 -32.26
CA SER A 116 -5.44 11.92 -31.76
C SER A 116 -4.48 10.80 -31.31
N GLU A 117 -4.77 10.16 -30.19
CA GLU A 117 -3.87 9.24 -29.48
C GLU A 117 -3.44 8.02 -30.31
N LEU A 118 -4.36 7.45 -31.11
CA LEU A 118 -4.05 6.39 -32.06
C LEU A 118 -3.21 6.88 -33.24
N VAL A 119 -3.36 8.14 -33.66
CA VAL A 119 -2.52 8.78 -34.69
C VAL A 119 -1.14 9.00 -34.13
N GLN A 120 -1.05 9.41 -32.86
CA GLN A 120 0.22 9.56 -32.16
C GLN A 120 0.91 8.21 -31.95
N GLU A 121 0.20 7.13 -31.61
CA GLU A 121 0.76 5.76 -31.57
C GLU A 121 1.16 5.24 -32.97
N ALA A 122 0.35 5.47 -33.99
CA ALA A 122 0.64 5.09 -35.37
C ALA A 122 1.86 5.86 -35.92
N LYS A 123 1.96 7.16 -35.61
CA LYS A 123 3.12 8.02 -35.89
C LYS A 123 4.34 7.67 -35.03
N LYS A 124 4.18 7.12 -33.82
CA LYS A 124 5.30 6.55 -33.03
C LYS A 124 5.89 5.33 -33.72
N LEU A 125 5.08 4.40 -34.25
CA LEU A 125 5.56 3.26 -35.07
C LEU A 125 6.14 3.71 -36.43
N GLY A 126 5.53 4.72 -37.07
CA GLY A 126 6.09 5.38 -38.26
C GLY A 126 7.42 6.10 -37.96
N GLY A 127 7.57 6.64 -36.75
CA GLY A 127 8.73 7.34 -36.22
C GLY A 127 9.84 6.43 -35.68
N VAL A 128 9.55 5.19 -35.27
CA VAL A 128 10.58 4.16 -34.98
C VAL A 128 11.32 3.76 -36.27
N ARG A 129 10.70 3.92 -37.44
CA ARG A 129 11.41 3.81 -38.74
C ARG A 129 12.28 5.03 -39.09
N LYS A 130 12.19 6.17 -38.36
CA LYS A 130 13.06 7.36 -38.53
C LYS A 130 13.46 8.04 -37.18
N ALA A 131 13.82 7.23 -36.19
CA ALA A 131 14.64 7.42 -34.97
C ALA A 131 14.75 8.81 -34.24
N GLN A 132 14.27 8.82 -32.97
CA GLN A 132 14.76 9.49 -31.72
C GLN A 132 14.72 11.04 -31.48
N GLY A 133 13.97 11.47 -30.44
CA GLY A 133 14.43 12.46 -29.43
C GLY A 133 13.70 13.83 -29.25
N ILE A 134 12.39 13.91 -29.00
CA ILE A 134 11.69 14.29 -27.73
C ILE A 134 12.17 15.51 -26.90
N GLU A 135 13.41 15.99 -26.96
CA GLU A 135 13.98 16.81 -25.86
C GLU A 135 13.66 18.33 -25.85
N ALA A 136 13.14 18.95 -26.91
CA ALA A 136 13.22 20.43 -27.00
C ALA A 136 11.94 21.24 -26.71
N LYS A 137 10.74 20.66 -26.60
CA LYS A 137 9.51 21.48 -26.56
C LYS A 137 8.36 20.85 -25.75
N LEU A 138 8.37 20.69 -24.43
CA LEU A 138 9.05 21.46 -23.38
C LEU A 138 9.09 22.99 -23.48
N ALA A 139 8.41 23.63 -24.43
CA ALA A 139 8.35 25.10 -24.46
C ALA A 139 7.11 25.53 -25.23
N GLY A 140 6.00 25.97 -24.64
CA GLY A 140 5.59 26.11 -23.26
C GLY A 140 4.06 26.12 -23.24
N LEU A 141 3.48 25.29 -22.36
CA LEU A 141 2.05 24.95 -22.13
C LEU A 141 1.08 26.17 -22.08
N PRO A 142 -0.27 26.06 -21.95
CA PRO A 142 -1.30 25.12 -22.46
C PRO A 142 -2.56 25.84 -23.10
N GLN A 143 -3.49 25.13 -23.77
CA GLN A 143 -4.83 25.64 -24.15
C GLN A 143 -5.92 24.54 -24.01
N GLU A 144 -6.76 24.62 -22.97
CA GLU A 144 -7.88 23.70 -22.74
C GLU A 144 -9.25 24.38 -22.83
N VAL A 145 -10.24 23.59 -23.28
CA VAL A 145 -11.67 23.86 -23.26
C VAL A 145 -12.26 23.16 -22.04
N VAL A 146 -13.06 23.85 -21.22
CA VAL A 146 -13.69 23.26 -20.03
C VAL A 146 -15.17 22.99 -20.29
N VAL A 147 -15.61 21.75 -20.04
CA VAL A 147 -17.02 21.30 -20.12
C VAL A 147 -17.58 21.15 -18.71
N VAL A 148 -18.70 21.81 -18.42
CA VAL A 148 -19.43 21.62 -17.16
C VAL A 148 -20.79 20.97 -17.44
N PRO A 149 -21.00 19.71 -17.03
CA PRO A 149 -22.25 18.99 -17.23
C PRO A 149 -23.43 19.63 -16.49
N ASN A 150 -24.60 19.70 -17.14
CA ASN A 150 -25.88 20.15 -16.57
C ASN A 150 -25.86 21.61 -16.07
N PHE A 151 -25.17 22.49 -16.79
CA PHE A 151 -25.03 23.89 -16.38
C PHE A 151 -26.39 24.63 -16.36
N VAL A 152 -27.31 24.32 -17.27
CA VAL A 152 -28.69 24.86 -17.32
C VAL A 152 -29.72 23.73 -17.42
N CYS A 153 -30.75 23.75 -16.58
CA CYS A 153 -31.80 22.71 -16.52
C CYS A 153 -33.22 23.30 -16.40
N VAL A 154 -34.23 22.59 -16.93
CA VAL A 154 -35.65 22.84 -16.57
C VAL A 154 -36.00 22.02 -15.32
N VAL A 155 -36.66 22.63 -14.35
CA VAL A 155 -37.05 22.00 -13.06
C VAL A 155 -38.52 22.31 -12.71
N GLY A 156 -39.00 21.81 -11.56
CA GLY A 156 -40.31 22.19 -11.02
C GLY A 156 -41.51 21.44 -11.64
N SER A 157 -42.70 22.06 -11.55
CA SER A 157 -43.99 21.46 -11.96
C SER A 157 -44.06 21.10 -13.44
N ALA A 158 -43.33 21.83 -14.29
CA ALA A 158 -43.16 21.57 -15.72
C ALA A 158 -42.30 20.31 -16.00
N ALA A 159 -41.23 20.07 -15.24
CA ALA A 159 -40.42 18.85 -15.36
C ALA A 159 -41.15 17.59 -14.85
N ALA A 160 -42.07 17.76 -13.89
CA ALA A 160 -42.87 16.68 -13.31
C ALA A 160 -44.27 16.49 -13.97
N GLY A 161 -44.65 17.34 -14.94
CA GLY A 161 -45.90 17.23 -15.70
C GLY A 161 -47.19 17.53 -14.91
N LYS A 162 -47.18 18.43 -13.93
CA LYS A 162 -48.32 18.72 -13.02
C LYS A 162 -49.05 20.06 -13.31
N GLU A 163 -50.14 20.31 -12.58
CA GLU A 163 -51.35 21.08 -12.95
C GLU A 163 -51.24 22.58 -13.30
N ASN A 164 -50.08 23.25 -13.16
CA ASN A 164 -49.96 24.69 -13.52
C ASN A 164 -48.94 24.93 -14.65
N PRO A 165 -49.33 24.72 -15.93
CA PRO A 165 -48.43 24.76 -17.10
C PRO A 165 -47.91 26.16 -17.47
N GLU A 166 -48.29 27.20 -16.73
CA GLU A 166 -47.80 28.57 -16.92
C GLU A 166 -46.54 28.85 -16.08
N ASP A 167 -46.12 27.94 -15.19
CA ASP A 167 -45.02 28.13 -14.25
C ASP A 167 -43.77 27.35 -14.70
N ILE A 168 -42.88 28.00 -15.46
CA ILE A 168 -41.68 27.37 -16.05
C ILE A 168 -40.43 27.78 -15.25
N ASP A 169 -39.90 26.85 -14.45
CA ASP A 169 -38.69 27.06 -13.65
C ASP A 169 -37.42 26.65 -14.42
N ILE A 170 -36.50 27.59 -14.65
CA ILE A 170 -35.18 27.35 -15.24
C ILE A 170 -34.10 27.53 -14.18
N LEU A 171 -33.38 26.45 -13.89
CA LEU A 171 -32.30 26.39 -12.91
C LEU A 171 -30.93 26.53 -13.56
N PHE A 172 -30.15 27.51 -13.11
CA PHE A 172 -28.73 27.63 -13.41
C PHE A 172 -27.91 27.07 -12.24
N ARG A 173 -27.14 26.01 -12.49
CA ARG A 173 -26.30 25.37 -11.46
C ARG A 173 -24.98 26.10 -11.30
N ALA A 174 -25.06 27.40 -11.03
CA ALA A 174 -23.93 28.29 -10.89
C ALA A 174 -24.26 29.43 -9.92
N GLN A 175 -23.23 29.96 -9.27
CA GLN A 175 -23.39 31.14 -8.41
C GLN A 175 -23.27 32.40 -9.26
N ARG A 176 -23.77 33.55 -8.80
CA ARG A 176 -23.47 34.83 -9.46
C ARG A 176 -22.25 35.47 -8.82
N ASP A 177 -21.46 36.18 -9.61
CA ASP A 177 -20.44 37.03 -9.04
C ASP A 177 -21.04 38.29 -8.40
N GLN A 178 -20.20 39.07 -7.70
CA GLN A 178 -20.65 40.24 -6.96
C GLN A 178 -21.24 41.36 -7.84
N SER A 179 -20.91 41.39 -9.14
CA SER A 179 -21.48 42.36 -10.08
C SER A 179 -22.85 41.92 -10.63
N GLY A 180 -23.17 40.62 -10.59
CA GLY A 180 -24.43 40.05 -11.05
C GLY A 180 -24.52 39.83 -12.57
N ASP A 181 -23.45 40.14 -13.30
CA ASP A 181 -23.38 40.09 -14.76
C ASP A 181 -22.80 38.76 -15.29
N ASN A 182 -22.22 37.94 -14.42
CA ASN A 182 -21.65 36.64 -14.79
C ASN A 182 -22.13 35.52 -13.86
N PHE A 183 -22.18 34.31 -14.42
CA PHE A 183 -22.38 33.08 -13.66
C PHE A 183 -21.03 32.41 -13.39
N LEU A 184 -20.74 32.14 -12.13
CA LEU A 184 -19.58 31.43 -11.62
C LEU A 184 -19.88 29.93 -11.58
N VAL A 185 -19.14 29.17 -12.38
CA VAL A 185 -19.31 27.71 -12.52
C VAL A 185 -18.09 26.99 -12.01
N GLN A 186 -18.28 26.02 -11.12
CA GLN A 186 -17.16 25.29 -10.52
C GLN A 186 -16.70 24.15 -11.44
N ALA A 187 -15.43 24.16 -11.84
CA ALA A 187 -14.79 23.09 -12.60
C ALA A 187 -13.44 22.73 -11.96
N GLN A 188 -13.32 21.48 -11.48
CA GLN A 188 -12.09 20.90 -10.92
C GLN A 188 -11.30 21.87 -10.01
N ASN A 189 -12.03 22.52 -9.09
CA ASN A 189 -11.53 23.46 -8.06
C ASN A 189 -11.25 24.91 -8.50
N ILE A 190 -11.66 25.33 -9.69
CA ILE A 190 -11.60 26.73 -10.15
C ILE A 190 -13.02 27.19 -10.50
N TRP A 191 -13.40 28.38 -10.06
CA TRP A 191 -14.65 29.02 -10.45
C TRP A 191 -14.42 29.81 -11.74
N LEU A 192 -15.16 29.45 -12.79
CA LEU A 192 -15.07 30.08 -14.10
C LEU A 192 -16.18 31.13 -14.25
N PRO A 193 -15.86 32.41 -14.53
CA PRO A 193 -16.86 33.42 -14.81
C PRO A 193 -17.33 33.29 -16.25
N VAL A 194 -18.64 33.08 -16.40
CA VAL A 194 -19.29 32.87 -17.69
C VAL A 194 -20.25 34.01 -17.93
N ARG A 195 -20.07 34.69 -19.06
CA ARG A 195 -20.91 35.82 -19.43
C ARG A 195 -22.35 35.36 -19.56
N LYS A 196 -23.28 36.10 -18.95
CA LYS A 196 -24.71 35.89 -19.09
C LYS A 196 -25.10 35.92 -20.59
N VAL A 197 -25.70 34.83 -21.10
CA VAL A 197 -25.95 34.63 -22.54
C VAL A 197 -27.43 34.88 -22.93
N LEU A 198 -28.29 35.26 -21.99
CA LEU A 198 -29.73 35.44 -22.22
C LEU A 198 -30.13 36.92 -22.21
N ASP A 199 -31.12 37.24 -23.06
CA ASP A 199 -31.63 38.58 -23.33
C ASP A 199 -32.56 39.08 -22.21
N PRO A 200 -32.17 40.10 -21.42
CA PRO A 200 -32.94 40.56 -20.27
C PRO A 200 -34.24 41.31 -20.62
N GLU A 201 -34.49 41.67 -21.88
CA GLU A 201 -35.70 42.39 -22.29
C GLU A 201 -36.94 41.48 -22.46
N LYS A 202 -36.77 40.17 -22.43
CA LYS A 202 -37.87 39.18 -22.49
C LYS A 202 -38.20 38.63 -21.11
N SER A 203 -39.19 39.20 -20.43
CA SER A 203 -39.69 38.72 -19.13
C SER A 203 -41.19 38.35 -19.19
N GLY A 204 -41.58 37.32 -18.43
CA GLY A 204 -42.92 36.68 -18.44
C GLY A 204 -42.98 35.57 -17.39
N ALA A 205 -43.90 34.59 -17.53
CA ALA A 205 -44.18 33.49 -16.58
C ALA A 205 -43.03 32.45 -16.40
N LEU A 206 -41.78 32.89 -16.59
CA LEU A 206 -40.56 32.13 -16.46
C LEU A 206 -39.89 32.50 -15.12
N HIS A 207 -39.68 31.52 -14.26
CA HIS A 207 -38.98 31.72 -12.99
C HIS A 207 -37.54 31.24 -13.10
N TYR A 208 -36.61 32.12 -12.75
CA TYR A 208 -35.17 31.83 -12.78
C TYR A 208 -34.70 31.48 -11.39
N ILE A 209 -34.10 30.31 -11.25
CA ILE A 209 -33.54 29.83 -9.99
C ILE A 209 -32.03 29.81 -10.14
N ASP A 210 -31.33 30.56 -9.30
CA ASP A 210 -29.87 30.62 -9.29
C ASP A 210 -29.36 30.03 -7.97
N GLY A 211 -28.65 28.90 -8.03
CA GLY A 211 -28.04 28.30 -6.85
C GLY A 211 -27.65 26.82 -7.02
N PRO A 212 -26.48 26.38 -6.51
CA PRO A 212 -26.01 25.00 -6.66
C PRO A 212 -26.59 23.99 -5.64
N THR A 213 -27.48 24.40 -4.73
CA THR A 213 -27.94 23.56 -3.60
C THR A 213 -29.45 23.38 -3.52
N GLY A 214 -29.91 22.13 -3.62
CA GLY A 214 -31.30 21.69 -3.42
C GLY A 214 -31.60 20.37 -4.15
N PRO A 215 -32.43 19.46 -3.62
CA PRO A 215 -32.71 18.17 -4.27
C PRO A 215 -33.77 18.34 -5.38
N HIS A 216 -33.36 18.78 -6.57
CA HIS A 216 -34.20 18.82 -7.77
C HIS A 216 -34.05 17.50 -8.54
N GLY A 217 -34.69 16.45 -8.00
CA GLY A 217 -34.56 15.07 -8.47
C GLY A 217 -35.06 14.83 -9.90
N ASP A 218 -36.15 15.50 -10.29
CA ASP A 218 -36.69 15.46 -11.66
C ASP A 218 -36.29 16.73 -12.41
N ASN A 219 -35.40 16.61 -13.40
CA ASN A 219 -34.94 17.72 -14.21
C ASN A 219 -34.63 17.28 -15.66
N VAL A 220 -34.64 18.26 -16.57
CA VAL A 220 -34.23 18.05 -17.96
C VAL A 220 -33.02 18.96 -18.25
N PRO A 221 -31.82 18.40 -18.51
CA PRO A 221 -30.64 19.19 -18.83
C PRO A 221 -30.75 19.79 -20.23
N ILE A 222 -30.42 21.08 -20.34
CA ILE A 222 -30.60 21.86 -21.57
C ILE A 222 -29.25 22.12 -22.26
N PHE A 223 -28.20 22.52 -21.52
CA PHE A 223 -26.87 22.83 -22.09
C PHE A 223 -25.70 22.49 -21.17
N ASP A 224 -24.58 22.16 -21.82
CA ASP A 224 -23.22 22.10 -21.26
C ASP A 224 -22.38 23.25 -21.86
N LEU A 225 -21.54 23.91 -21.06
CA LEU A 225 -20.79 25.08 -21.49
C LEU A 225 -19.39 24.74 -22.05
N VAL A 226 -18.93 25.45 -23.09
CA VAL A 226 -17.58 25.36 -23.71
C VAL A 226 -17.07 26.77 -24.07
N LEU A 227 -15.85 27.17 -23.61
CA LEU A 227 -15.20 28.45 -23.97
C LEU A 227 -13.90 28.25 -24.79
N ARG A 228 -13.58 29.15 -25.74
CA ARG A 228 -12.34 29.18 -26.57
C ARG A 228 -11.82 30.62 -26.81
N ARG A 229 -10.50 30.83 -27.02
CA ARG A 229 -9.94 32.11 -27.54
C ARG A 229 -8.85 31.94 -28.63
N LYS A 230 -8.74 32.96 -29.49
CA LYS A 230 -8.07 33.07 -30.82
C LYS A 230 -6.57 33.48 -30.74
N ALA A 231 -5.79 33.24 -31.80
CA ALA A 231 -4.30 33.20 -31.83
C ALA A 231 -3.51 34.55 -31.98
N GLU A 232 -2.42 34.60 -31.20
CA GLU A 232 -1.07 35.25 -31.27
C GLU A 232 -0.76 36.66 -31.85
N LEU A 233 0.15 37.35 -31.15
CA LEU A 233 1.11 38.36 -31.64
C LEU A 233 2.54 37.93 -31.24
N LYS A 234 3.48 37.81 -32.18
CA LYS A 234 4.90 37.45 -31.96
C LYS A 234 5.80 38.67 -31.80
N ARG A 235 6.86 38.57 -30.96
CA ARG A 235 8.04 39.47 -30.97
C ARG A 235 9.34 38.74 -30.60
N GLU A 236 10.44 39.13 -31.24
CA GLU A 236 11.81 38.61 -31.09
C GLU A 236 12.65 39.46 -30.11
N VAL A 237 13.64 38.85 -29.44
CA VAL A 237 14.64 39.54 -28.60
C VAL A 237 16.01 39.48 -29.26
N VAL A 238 16.65 40.65 -29.42
CA VAL A 238 18.02 40.82 -29.93
C VAL A 238 19.00 40.89 -28.74
N LYS A 239 20.07 40.09 -28.76
CA LYS A 239 21.16 40.15 -27.76
C LYS A 239 22.15 41.25 -28.12
N GLY A 240 22.42 42.18 -27.20
CA GLY A 240 23.54 43.12 -27.33
C GLY A 240 23.58 44.27 -26.31
N GLU A 241 22.46 44.69 -25.73
CA GLU A 241 22.39 45.88 -24.87
C GLU A 241 21.69 45.58 -23.54
N ALA A 242 22.02 46.35 -22.49
CA ALA A 242 21.35 46.27 -21.19
C ALA A 242 19.85 46.53 -21.39
N LEU A 243 19.00 45.59 -20.96
CA LEU A 243 17.55 45.71 -21.17
C LEU A 243 16.98 46.64 -20.11
N ARG A 244 16.56 47.84 -20.55
CA ARG A 244 15.91 48.83 -19.70
C ARG A 244 14.47 49.03 -20.15
N LEU A 245 13.51 48.93 -19.23
CA LEU A 245 12.08 49.00 -19.55
C LEU A 245 11.50 50.31 -19.02
N ASP A 246 10.65 50.97 -19.79
CA ASP A 246 9.91 52.17 -19.35
C ASP A 246 8.40 51.90 -19.36
N LEU A 247 7.81 51.79 -18.17
CA LEU A 247 6.41 51.47 -17.95
C LEU A 247 5.55 52.73 -18.00
N GLY A 248 4.49 52.72 -18.82
CA GLY A 248 3.62 53.89 -19.02
C GLY A 248 4.33 55.05 -19.70
N CYS A 249 5.17 54.74 -20.69
CA CYS A 249 6.07 55.70 -21.32
C CYS A 249 5.37 56.84 -22.10
N GLY A 250 4.07 56.69 -22.42
CA GLY A 250 3.33 57.62 -23.26
C GLY A 250 4.03 57.88 -24.60
N ASP A 251 4.04 59.14 -25.04
CA ASP A 251 4.67 59.51 -26.31
C ASP A 251 6.18 59.84 -26.17
N ALA A 252 6.78 59.60 -24.99
CA ALA A 252 8.07 60.16 -24.59
C ALA A 252 9.01 59.15 -23.90
N THR A 253 9.19 57.98 -24.49
CA THR A 253 10.18 56.98 -24.03
C THR A 253 11.62 57.55 -24.07
N PRO A 254 12.38 57.46 -22.97
CA PRO A 254 13.78 57.88 -22.92
C PRO A 254 14.68 57.05 -23.84
N GLU A 255 15.76 57.66 -24.33
CA GLU A 255 16.75 56.97 -25.17
C GLU A 255 17.40 55.79 -24.42
N GLY A 256 17.44 54.62 -25.06
CA GLY A 256 17.97 53.39 -24.46
C GLY A 256 16.98 52.60 -23.59
N TYR A 257 15.71 52.98 -23.54
CA TYR A 257 14.64 52.20 -22.89
C TYR A 257 13.67 51.63 -23.93
N VAL A 258 13.12 50.46 -23.62
CA VAL A 258 11.99 49.89 -24.35
C VAL A 258 10.68 50.37 -23.70
N GLY A 259 9.91 51.16 -24.44
CA GLY A 259 8.68 51.78 -23.98
C GLY A 259 7.49 50.83 -24.00
N ILE A 260 6.80 50.68 -22.87
CA ILE A 260 5.57 49.90 -22.74
C ILE A 260 4.43 50.83 -22.36
N ASP A 261 3.36 50.85 -23.15
CA ASP A 261 2.15 51.64 -22.83
C ASP A 261 0.88 50.89 -23.25
N LYS A 262 -0.24 51.16 -22.59
CA LYS A 262 -1.54 50.58 -22.94
C LYS A 262 -2.10 51.15 -24.24
N ARG A 263 -1.67 52.35 -24.62
CA ARG A 263 -2.09 53.04 -25.85
C ARG A 263 -0.95 53.06 -26.86
N PRO A 264 -1.24 52.94 -28.17
CA PRO A 264 -0.24 53.17 -29.20
C PRO A 264 0.19 54.63 -29.22
N GLY A 265 1.49 54.89 -29.37
CA GLY A 265 2.09 56.21 -29.46
C GLY A 265 3.37 56.18 -30.31
N PRO A 266 3.88 57.34 -30.78
CA PRO A 266 5.01 57.42 -31.71
C PRO A 266 6.34 56.87 -31.17
N LYS A 267 6.49 56.76 -29.83
CA LYS A 267 7.68 56.19 -29.17
C LYS A 267 7.37 54.93 -28.35
N VAL A 268 6.16 54.39 -28.45
CA VAL A 268 5.78 53.16 -27.74
C VAL A 268 6.27 51.95 -28.52
N ASP A 269 7.29 51.28 -28.01
CA ASP A 269 7.79 50.04 -28.61
C ASP A 269 6.78 48.89 -28.44
N MET A 270 6.06 48.86 -27.32
CA MET A 270 5.10 47.81 -26.99
C MET A 270 3.77 48.31 -26.44
N VAL A 271 2.71 48.00 -27.19
CA VAL A 271 1.33 48.26 -26.76
C VAL A 271 0.86 47.10 -25.87
N HIS A 272 0.84 47.30 -24.55
CA HIS A 272 0.45 46.29 -23.57
C HIS A 272 -0.21 46.90 -22.32
N ASP A 273 -1.23 46.21 -21.79
CA ASP A 273 -1.93 46.62 -20.58
C ASP A 273 -1.23 46.07 -19.33
N LEU A 274 -0.55 46.93 -18.58
CA LEU A 274 0.25 46.53 -17.42
C LEU A 274 -0.59 45.93 -16.27
N GLU A 275 -1.92 46.09 -16.26
CA GLU A 275 -2.80 45.36 -15.34
C GLU A 275 -2.85 43.85 -15.64
N GLN A 276 -2.28 43.41 -16.78
CA GLN A 276 -2.12 41.99 -17.13
C GLN A 276 -0.72 41.44 -16.77
N GLY A 277 0.19 42.28 -16.28
CA GLY A 277 1.58 41.94 -15.97
C GLY A 277 2.58 42.62 -16.92
N ILE A 278 3.87 42.45 -16.63
CA ILE A 278 4.95 42.98 -17.49
C ILE A 278 5.33 41.88 -18.51
N PRO A 279 5.18 42.10 -19.82
CA PRO A 279 5.34 41.08 -20.85
C PRO A 279 6.81 40.80 -21.19
N TYR A 280 7.63 40.59 -20.16
CA TYR A 280 9.04 40.22 -20.25
C TYR A 280 9.34 39.04 -19.32
N PRO A 281 10.32 38.17 -19.66
CA PRO A 281 10.70 37.03 -18.82
C PRO A 281 11.24 37.44 -17.45
N ASP A 282 11.24 36.49 -16.52
CA ASP A 282 11.85 36.65 -15.20
C ASP A 282 13.34 36.99 -15.33
N ALA A 283 13.84 37.85 -14.45
CA ALA A 283 15.26 38.24 -14.37
C ALA A 283 15.86 38.66 -15.74
N SER A 284 15.11 39.40 -16.55
CA SER A 284 15.54 39.83 -17.89
C SER A 284 15.97 41.29 -17.96
N ALA A 285 15.40 42.16 -17.12
CA ALA A 285 15.65 43.60 -17.11
C ALA A 285 16.78 44.00 -16.14
N ASP A 286 17.67 44.86 -16.60
CA ASP A 286 18.73 45.48 -15.79
C ASP A 286 18.18 46.70 -15.02
N GLU A 287 17.23 47.42 -15.63
CA GLU A 287 16.52 48.53 -14.99
C GLU A 287 15.06 48.60 -15.45
N VAL A 288 14.14 48.91 -14.53
CA VAL A 288 12.74 49.20 -14.81
C VAL A 288 12.44 50.62 -14.34
N ARG A 289 11.83 51.42 -15.22
CA ARG A 289 11.41 52.79 -14.95
C ARG A 289 9.89 52.87 -14.94
N ALA A 290 9.31 53.59 -13.99
CA ALA A 290 7.86 53.84 -13.90
C ALA A 290 7.60 55.28 -13.43
N ASN A 291 7.37 56.20 -14.37
CA ASN A 291 7.09 57.60 -14.06
C ASN A 291 5.62 57.93 -14.38
N HIS A 292 4.86 58.37 -13.39
CA HIS A 292 3.44 58.72 -13.53
C HIS A 292 2.56 57.62 -14.13
N VAL A 293 2.85 56.36 -13.78
CA VAL A 293 2.06 55.21 -14.22
C VAL A 293 1.52 54.38 -13.07
N LEU A 294 2.23 54.31 -11.93
CA LEU A 294 1.87 53.43 -10.82
C LEU A 294 0.50 53.79 -10.24
N GLU A 295 0.19 55.09 -10.17
CA GLU A 295 -1.09 55.62 -9.71
C GLU A 295 -2.26 55.26 -10.63
N HIS A 296 -1.99 54.89 -11.88
CA HIS A 296 -3.00 54.47 -12.85
C HIS A 296 -3.30 52.97 -12.81
N LEU A 297 -2.54 52.19 -12.04
CA LEU A 297 -2.70 50.74 -11.91
C LEU A 297 -3.49 50.41 -10.64
N GLY A 298 -4.51 49.55 -10.74
CA GLY A 298 -5.41 49.25 -9.62
C GLY A 298 -4.79 48.39 -8.52
N ASP A 299 -3.86 47.49 -8.86
CA ASP A 299 -3.26 46.52 -7.93
C ASP A 299 -1.78 46.82 -7.68
N LYS A 300 -1.51 47.41 -6.51
CA LYS A 300 -0.17 47.78 -6.07
C LYS A 300 0.73 46.57 -5.83
N GLU A 301 0.18 45.48 -5.31
CA GLU A 301 0.97 44.30 -4.95
C GLU A 301 1.41 43.57 -6.21
N ARG A 302 0.49 43.41 -7.16
CA ARG A 302 0.79 42.76 -8.43
C ARG A 302 1.84 43.51 -9.22
N ILE A 303 1.75 44.84 -9.34
CA ILE A 303 2.77 45.58 -10.11
C ILE A 303 4.14 45.54 -9.43
N MET A 304 4.22 45.65 -8.11
CA MET A 304 5.49 45.56 -7.38
C MET A 304 6.11 44.15 -7.49
N ALA A 305 5.28 43.10 -7.46
CA ALA A 305 5.72 41.73 -7.68
C ALA A 305 6.22 41.50 -9.12
N GLU A 306 5.53 42.05 -10.12
CA GLU A 306 5.93 41.95 -11.53
C GLU A 306 7.23 42.71 -11.80
N VAL A 307 7.39 43.90 -11.25
CA VAL A 307 8.66 44.66 -11.31
C VAL A 307 9.79 43.84 -10.69
N TRP A 308 9.55 43.24 -9.52
CA TRP A 308 10.55 42.37 -8.88
C TRP A 308 10.86 41.13 -9.71
N ARG A 309 9.85 40.51 -10.35
CA ARG A 309 9.99 39.31 -11.19
C ARG A 309 10.89 39.58 -12.39
N VAL A 310 10.65 40.67 -13.13
CA VAL A 310 11.40 40.97 -14.36
C VAL A 310 12.82 41.48 -14.11
N LEU A 311 13.09 42.08 -12.94
CA LEU A 311 14.44 42.56 -12.60
C LEU A 311 15.42 41.42 -12.34
N LYS A 312 16.64 41.55 -12.88
CA LYS A 312 17.79 40.72 -12.50
C LYS A 312 18.18 40.95 -11.03
N PRO A 313 18.84 39.99 -10.35
CA PRO A 313 19.50 40.27 -9.08
C PRO A 313 20.45 41.47 -9.22
N GLY A 314 20.39 42.42 -8.29
CA GLY A 314 21.10 43.71 -8.39
C GLY A 314 20.48 44.73 -9.36
N GLY A 315 19.43 44.37 -10.10
CA GLY A 315 18.71 45.25 -11.02
C GLY A 315 17.92 46.34 -10.29
N ARG A 316 17.69 47.48 -10.97
CA ARG A 316 17.17 48.70 -10.36
C ARG A 316 15.74 49.03 -10.81
N PHE A 317 14.89 49.44 -9.87
CA PHE A 317 13.57 49.98 -10.11
C PHE A 317 13.56 51.47 -9.79
N VAL A 318 13.35 52.31 -10.80
CA VAL A 318 13.32 53.77 -10.66
C VAL A 318 11.91 54.27 -10.93
N PHE A 319 11.35 55.07 -10.03
CA PHE A 319 9.99 55.56 -10.19
C PHE A 319 9.76 56.96 -9.65
N GLU A 320 8.71 57.58 -10.18
CA GLU A 320 8.14 58.82 -9.66
C GLU A 320 6.61 58.70 -9.69
N VAL A 321 5.97 58.90 -8.53
CA VAL A 321 4.52 58.76 -8.38
C VAL A 321 3.94 59.88 -7.51
N PRO A 322 2.77 60.45 -7.83
CA PRO A 322 2.10 61.43 -6.99
C PRO A 322 1.86 60.88 -5.57
N SER A 323 2.28 61.66 -4.57
CA SER A 323 2.11 61.32 -3.17
C SER A 323 0.73 61.76 -2.67
N THR A 324 0.08 60.93 -1.84
CA THR A 324 -1.17 61.30 -1.14
C THR A 324 -1.02 62.49 -0.18
N LYS A 325 0.20 63.01 -0.01
CA LYS A 325 0.48 64.22 0.78
C LYS A 325 0.37 65.52 -0.03
N GLY A 326 0.05 65.47 -1.32
CA GLY A 326 -0.19 66.64 -2.18
C GLY A 326 -1.42 66.45 -3.07
N GLU A 327 -1.96 67.54 -3.63
CA GLU A 327 -3.23 67.51 -4.38
C GLU A 327 -3.14 66.70 -5.68
N GLY A 328 -1.93 66.56 -6.23
CA GLY A 328 -1.68 65.82 -7.47
C GLY A 328 -2.14 64.37 -7.46
N ALA A 329 -2.13 63.69 -6.30
CA ALA A 329 -2.62 62.33 -6.21
C ALA A 329 -4.13 62.22 -6.44
N PHE A 330 -4.90 63.29 -6.22
CA PHE A 330 -6.37 63.28 -6.22
C PHE A 330 -6.99 64.06 -7.39
N ASN A 331 -6.24 64.99 -8.01
CA ASN A 331 -6.78 65.90 -9.02
C ASN A 331 -6.98 65.26 -10.41
N HIS A 332 -6.40 64.08 -10.66
CA HIS A 332 -6.51 63.41 -11.96
C HIS A 332 -7.51 62.22 -11.88
N PRO A 333 -8.61 62.23 -12.65
CA PRO A 333 -9.67 61.22 -12.55
C PRO A 333 -9.25 59.81 -12.99
N GLY A 334 -8.11 59.69 -13.66
CA GLY A 334 -7.54 58.41 -14.07
C GLY A 334 -6.70 57.70 -13.00
N HIS A 335 -6.45 58.30 -11.84
CA HIS A 335 -5.72 57.63 -10.76
C HIS A 335 -6.62 56.58 -10.10
N ARG A 336 -6.11 55.36 -9.98
CA ARG A 336 -6.79 54.19 -9.43
C ARG A 336 -6.14 53.72 -8.13
N SER A 337 -4.87 54.04 -7.93
CA SER A 337 -4.14 53.71 -6.72
C SER A 337 -3.36 54.92 -6.20
N PHE A 338 -3.22 54.96 -4.88
CA PHE A 338 -2.71 56.12 -4.16
C PHE A 338 -1.43 55.77 -3.40
N TRP A 339 -0.35 56.50 -3.66
CA TRP A 339 0.99 56.15 -3.16
C TRP A 339 1.52 57.23 -2.21
N ASN A 340 2.38 56.85 -1.28
CA ASN A 340 3.19 57.76 -0.47
C ASN A 340 4.46 57.02 -0.03
N LYS A 341 5.41 57.71 0.60
CA LYS A 341 6.68 57.10 1.00
C LYS A 341 6.50 55.84 1.87
N THR A 342 5.53 55.84 2.78
CA THR A 342 5.22 54.69 3.66
C THR A 342 4.64 53.50 2.88
N SER A 343 3.98 53.74 1.74
CA SER A 343 3.44 52.66 0.91
C SER A 343 4.56 51.70 0.46
N PHE A 344 5.76 52.21 0.20
CA PHE A 344 6.90 51.40 -0.22
C PHE A 344 7.55 50.59 0.92
N ALA A 345 7.25 50.91 2.19
CA ALA A 345 7.81 50.21 3.35
C ALA A 345 7.44 48.72 3.38
N PHE A 346 6.26 48.34 2.83
CA PHE A 346 5.81 46.95 2.70
C PHE A 346 6.65 46.09 1.74
N TRP A 347 7.56 46.72 0.99
CA TRP A 347 8.51 46.03 0.11
C TRP A 347 9.97 46.31 0.48
N THR A 348 10.24 47.13 1.50
CA THR A 348 11.61 47.53 1.86
C THR A 348 11.97 47.26 3.32
N GLU A 349 10.99 47.16 4.22
CA GLU A 349 11.19 46.94 5.66
C GLU A 349 10.86 45.49 6.06
N ASP A 350 11.81 44.81 6.70
CA ASP A 350 11.70 43.36 6.98
C ASP A 350 10.46 42.95 7.79
N HIS A 351 10.03 43.78 8.74
CA HIS A 351 8.88 43.51 9.60
C HIS A 351 7.52 43.74 8.93
N LEU A 352 7.48 44.31 7.71
CA LEU A 352 6.26 44.61 6.95
C LEU A 352 6.13 43.79 5.67
N LEU A 353 7.07 42.88 5.38
CA LEU A 353 7.07 42.12 4.13
C LEU A 353 5.83 41.22 4.00
N GLU A 354 5.42 40.51 5.05
CA GLU A 354 4.25 39.58 5.03
C GLU A 354 4.24 38.64 3.79
N GLY A 355 5.42 38.16 3.36
CA GLY A 355 5.57 37.29 2.18
C GLY A 355 5.76 38.04 0.84
N ARG A 356 5.79 39.38 0.83
CA ARG A 356 6.08 40.20 -0.34
C ARG A 356 7.58 40.19 -0.70
N PRO A 357 7.93 40.40 -1.98
CA PRO A 357 9.33 40.47 -2.40
C PRO A 357 10.05 41.69 -1.82
N LYS A 358 11.23 41.47 -1.23
CA LYS A 358 12.06 42.54 -0.65
C LYS A 358 12.87 43.27 -1.73
N PHE A 359 12.88 44.59 -1.62
CA PHE A 359 13.79 45.52 -2.29
C PHE A 359 14.68 46.23 -1.27
N GLU A 360 15.89 46.57 -1.69
CA GLU A 360 16.78 47.47 -0.96
C GLU A 360 16.52 48.92 -1.40
N VAL A 361 16.48 49.86 -0.46
CA VAL A 361 16.31 51.28 -0.79
C VAL A 361 17.65 51.87 -1.19
N GLU A 362 17.78 52.34 -2.43
CA GLU A 362 18.90 53.21 -2.82
C GLU A 362 18.57 54.67 -2.51
N THR A 363 17.42 55.13 -3.00
CA THR A 363 16.87 56.45 -2.69
C THR A 363 15.36 56.36 -2.56
N LEU A 364 14.78 57.10 -1.62
CA LEU A 364 13.33 57.21 -1.47
C LEU A 364 12.98 58.54 -0.79
N GLU A 365 12.54 59.51 -1.57
CA GLU A 365 12.35 60.90 -1.14
C GLU A 365 10.96 61.41 -1.51
N GLU A 366 10.44 62.32 -0.69
CA GLU A 366 9.24 63.09 -1.03
C GLU A 366 9.66 64.47 -1.52
N VAL A 367 9.39 64.77 -2.78
CA VAL A 367 9.73 66.03 -3.43
C VAL A 367 8.49 66.89 -3.53
N ARG A 368 8.55 68.11 -3.00
CA ARG A 368 7.45 69.09 -3.05
C ARG A 368 7.72 70.11 -4.15
N ASN A 369 6.72 70.33 -5.01
CA ASN A 369 6.74 71.36 -6.04
C ASN A 369 5.39 72.10 -6.03
N GLY A 370 5.34 73.22 -5.30
CA GLY A 370 4.07 73.90 -4.99
C GLY A 370 3.15 73.03 -4.13
N ASP A 371 1.89 72.89 -4.55
CA ASP A 371 0.87 72.05 -3.90
C ASP A 371 0.94 70.57 -4.33
N LEU A 372 1.83 70.24 -5.26
CA LEU A 372 2.09 68.88 -5.73
C LEU A 372 3.23 68.26 -4.92
N VAL A 373 3.02 67.04 -4.45
CA VAL A 373 4.02 66.25 -3.73
C VAL A 373 4.17 64.93 -4.47
N TYR A 374 5.41 64.51 -4.71
CA TYR A 374 5.75 63.27 -5.40
C TYR A 374 6.64 62.40 -4.53
N VAL A 375 6.50 61.09 -4.63
CA VAL A 375 7.51 60.14 -4.16
C VAL A 375 8.42 59.82 -5.33
N ARG A 376 9.71 60.10 -5.18
CA ARG A 376 10.75 59.68 -6.12
C ARG A 376 11.61 58.63 -5.44
N GLY A 377 11.76 57.47 -6.08
CA GLY A 377 12.50 56.36 -5.51
C GLY A 377 13.36 55.62 -6.52
N ALA A 378 14.49 55.11 -6.05
CA ALA A 378 15.26 54.06 -6.68
C ALA A 378 15.39 52.90 -5.69
N LEU A 379 14.82 51.76 -6.05
CA LEU A 379 14.87 50.53 -5.29
C LEU A 379 15.73 49.51 -6.04
N ARG A 380 16.47 48.67 -5.33
CA ARG A 380 17.30 47.64 -5.92
C ARG A 380 16.78 46.27 -5.51
N LYS A 381 16.66 45.36 -6.48
CA LYS A 381 16.44 43.95 -6.15
C LYS A 381 17.71 43.43 -5.47
N PRO A 382 17.63 42.86 -4.25
CA PRO A 382 18.82 42.35 -3.57
C PRO A 382 19.64 41.49 -4.52
N GLU A 383 20.95 41.68 -4.50
CA GLU A 383 21.82 40.70 -5.13
C GLU A 383 21.49 39.33 -4.53
N ALA A 384 21.53 38.27 -5.34
CA ALA A 384 21.42 36.92 -4.80
C ALA A 384 22.40 36.85 -3.62
N PRO A 385 21.99 36.29 -2.45
CA PRO A 385 22.87 36.25 -1.30
C PRO A 385 24.19 35.72 -1.80
N ALA A 386 25.22 36.53 -1.64
CA ALA A 386 26.54 36.17 -2.10
C ALA A 386 26.79 34.76 -1.59
N THR A 387 27.05 33.80 -2.48
CA THR A 387 28.03 32.76 -2.15
C THR A 387 29.16 33.54 -1.52
N VAL A 388 29.33 33.36 -0.20
CA VAL A 388 30.27 34.11 0.63
C VAL A 388 31.51 34.34 -0.22
N SER A 389 31.76 35.61 -0.53
CA SER A 389 32.95 36.00 -1.27
C SER A 389 34.14 35.34 -0.60
N LYS A 390 34.93 34.58 -1.38
CA LYS A 390 36.17 33.90 -0.96
C LYS A 390 36.79 34.50 0.31
N GLY A 391 36.62 33.81 1.43
CA GLY A 391 37.41 33.99 2.65
C GLY A 391 36.63 33.78 3.94
N ALA A 392 36.85 32.75 4.75
CA ALA A 392 37.52 31.46 4.62
C ALA A 392 36.97 30.67 5.83
N LEU A 393 36.21 29.59 5.62
CA LEU A 393 35.89 28.72 6.76
C LEU A 393 37.22 28.26 7.38
N LYS A 394 37.29 28.27 8.72
CA LYS A 394 38.44 27.81 9.48
C LYS A 394 37.95 26.84 10.54
N PRO A 395 38.65 25.73 10.81
CA PRO A 395 38.20 24.83 11.85
C PRO A 395 38.19 25.50 13.23
N ILE A 396 37.37 24.94 14.12
CA ILE A 396 37.05 25.49 15.44
C ILE A 396 36.27 26.81 15.33
N MET A 397 35.26 26.81 14.46
CA MET A 397 34.31 27.92 14.35
C MET A 397 32.86 27.43 14.45
N ARG A 398 31.98 28.33 14.89
CA ARG A 398 30.53 28.11 14.83
C ARG A 398 30.01 28.69 13.53
N PHE A 399 29.12 27.95 12.88
CA PHE A 399 28.42 28.39 11.68
C PHE A 399 27.05 27.70 11.63
N GLU A 400 26.12 28.30 10.89
CA GLU A 400 24.81 27.72 10.67
C GLU A 400 24.90 26.66 9.56
N MET A 401 24.58 25.42 9.93
CA MET A 401 24.53 24.29 8.99
C MET A 401 23.20 24.33 8.21
N PRO A 402 23.22 24.19 6.87
CA PRO A 402 22.05 24.36 6.03
C PRO A 402 21.01 23.26 6.28
N LYS A 403 19.74 23.68 6.31
CA LYS A 403 18.56 22.80 6.39
C LYS A 403 17.86 22.69 5.03
N PRO A 404 17.21 21.57 4.69
CA PRO A 404 16.44 21.44 3.44
C PRO A 404 15.35 22.53 3.30
N ALA A 405 15.34 23.24 2.17
CA ALA A 405 14.37 24.30 1.86
C ALA A 405 13.24 23.81 0.94
N MET A 406 13.56 22.99 -0.08
CA MET A 406 12.63 22.47 -1.10
C MET A 406 11.74 23.56 -1.73
N LYS A 407 12.34 24.42 -2.56
CA LYS A 407 11.83 25.73 -3.01
C LYS A 407 10.45 25.75 -3.69
N HIS A 408 10.01 24.67 -4.34
CA HIS A 408 8.66 24.55 -4.95
C HIS A 408 7.67 23.73 -4.11
N TYR A 409 8.10 23.36 -2.92
CA TYR A 409 7.32 22.58 -1.98
C TYR A 409 6.82 23.54 -0.89
N ALA A 410 5.51 23.58 -0.65
CA ALA A 410 4.92 24.45 0.38
C ALA A 410 5.44 24.14 1.81
N GLN A 411 6.20 23.06 1.97
CA GLN A 411 6.53 22.39 3.23
C GLN A 411 7.96 21.84 3.15
N THR A 412 8.73 21.88 4.25
CA THR A 412 10.17 21.56 4.25
C THR A 412 10.51 20.06 4.29
N GLU A 413 9.50 19.19 4.25
CA GLU A 413 9.67 17.73 4.23
C GLU A 413 8.60 17.05 3.35
N ALA A 414 8.98 15.97 2.69
CA ALA A 414 8.09 15.06 1.94
C ALA A 414 7.87 13.77 2.74
N PHE A 415 6.77 13.06 2.49
CA PHE A 415 6.46 11.79 3.18
C PHE A 415 6.41 10.59 2.26
N LYS A 416 6.45 10.82 0.94
CA LYS A 416 6.49 9.76 -0.07
C LYS A 416 7.48 10.11 -1.19
N PRO A 417 8.03 9.11 -1.90
CA PRO A 417 8.87 9.34 -3.08
C PRO A 417 8.23 10.25 -4.14
N GLU A 418 6.94 10.09 -4.40
CA GLU A 418 6.26 10.82 -5.48
C GLU A 418 6.12 12.31 -5.16
N GLU A 419 6.06 12.64 -3.87
CA GLU A 419 5.99 14.00 -3.36
C GLU A 419 7.27 14.78 -3.66
N VAL A 420 8.45 14.19 -3.41
CA VAL A 420 9.72 14.88 -3.64
C VAL A 420 10.19 14.82 -5.10
N TRP A 421 9.49 14.07 -5.96
CA TRP A 421 9.88 13.89 -7.35
C TRP A 421 10.06 15.20 -8.15
N PRO A 422 9.18 16.22 -8.03
CA PRO A 422 9.38 17.49 -8.72
C PRO A 422 10.70 18.18 -8.36
N TRP A 423 11.11 18.11 -7.08
CA TRP A 423 12.41 18.61 -6.65
C TRP A 423 13.54 17.79 -7.28
N VAL A 424 13.41 16.45 -7.31
CA VAL A 424 14.39 15.57 -7.97
C VAL A 424 14.54 15.93 -9.45
N GLU A 425 13.44 16.09 -10.18
CA GLU A 425 13.45 16.44 -11.62
C GLU A 425 14.21 17.73 -11.92
N GLU A 426 14.02 18.77 -11.11
CA GLU A 426 14.72 20.05 -11.27
C GLU A 426 16.24 19.90 -11.05
N HIS A 427 16.64 19.02 -10.12
CA HIS A 427 18.04 18.83 -9.73
C HIS A 427 18.74 17.68 -10.48
N LEU A 428 18.01 16.88 -11.28
CA LEU A 428 18.57 15.74 -12.06
C LEU A 428 19.72 16.16 -12.99
N LYS A 429 19.70 17.39 -13.50
CA LYS A 429 20.75 17.91 -14.39
C LYS A 429 22.12 18.04 -13.69
N GLY A 430 22.14 18.36 -12.39
CA GLY A 430 23.33 18.35 -11.55
C GLY A 430 23.71 16.94 -11.05
N GLY A 431 22.72 16.04 -11.08
CA GLY A 431 22.78 14.69 -10.54
C GLY A 431 22.30 14.66 -9.09
N VAL A 432 21.52 13.64 -8.73
CA VAL A 432 20.94 13.51 -7.39
C VAL A 432 21.38 12.20 -6.75
N VAL A 433 21.76 12.27 -5.47
CA VAL A 433 22.01 11.09 -4.63
C VAL A 433 21.11 11.09 -3.40
N SER A 434 20.79 9.90 -2.93
CA SER A 434 20.10 9.62 -1.69
C SER A 434 21.06 9.05 -0.66
N GLU A 435 20.91 9.48 0.58
CA GLU A 435 21.54 8.93 1.78
C GLU A 435 20.47 8.62 2.82
N ASN A 436 20.69 7.63 3.68
CA ASN A 436 19.77 7.33 4.78
C ASN A 436 19.77 8.47 5.81
N LYS A 437 18.58 8.88 6.24
CA LYS A 437 18.41 9.87 7.32
C LYS A 437 18.60 9.17 8.65
N LEU A 438 19.74 9.44 9.28
CA LEU A 438 20.14 8.88 10.57
C LEU A 438 19.40 9.55 11.72
N ASN A 439 19.14 8.77 12.77
CA ASN A 439 18.42 9.19 13.96
C ASN A 439 19.41 9.49 15.11
N GLY A 440 20.07 10.65 15.03
CA GLY A 440 21.14 11.07 15.94
C GLY A 440 21.33 12.59 15.94
N PHE A 441 22.26 13.12 16.72
CA PHE A 441 22.50 14.57 16.79
C PHE A 441 23.36 15.02 15.60
N ARG A 442 22.92 16.02 14.84
CA ARG A 442 23.78 16.64 13.84
C ARG A 442 24.90 17.40 14.54
N ALA A 443 26.13 17.21 14.08
CA ALA A 443 27.31 17.82 14.68
C ALA A 443 28.32 18.27 13.63
N ALA A 444 28.93 19.42 13.89
CA ALA A 444 30.16 19.83 13.21
C ALA A 444 31.35 19.26 13.99
N VAL A 445 32.10 18.35 13.36
CA VAL A 445 33.30 17.73 13.94
C VAL A 445 34.53 18.39 13.32
N GLN A 446 35.32 19.05 14.15
CA GLN A 446 36.35 20.00 13.71
C GLN A 446 37.68 19.74 14.39
N LYS A 447 38.78 19.99 13.69
CA LYS A 447 40.13 20.03 14.26
C LYS A 447 40.96 21.15 13.65
N ALA A 448 41.66 21.91 14.51
CA ALA A 448 42.71 22.86 14.11
C ALA A 448 43.94 22.70 15.01
N GLY A 449 45.06 22.24 14.46
CA GLY A 449 46.25 21.86 15.23
C GLY A 449 45.88 20.84 16.31
N ASP A 450 46.22 21.14 17.57
CA ASP A 450 45.92 20.25 18.71
C ASP A 450 44.49 20.40 19.27
N LYS A 451 43.66 21.28 18.70
CA LYS A 451 42.30 21.52 19.20
C LYS A 451 41.29 20.72 18.40
N VAL A 452 40.45 19.98 19.11
CA VAL A 452 39.27 19.28 18.57
C VAL A 452 38.00 19.96 19.08
N SER A 453 36.96 20.03 18.25
CA SER A 453 35.61 20.46 18.65
C SER A 453 34.56 19.55 18.01
N VAL A 454 33.69 18.97 18.84
CA VAL A 454 32.49 18.25 18.42
C VAL A 454 31.29 19.08 18.87
N PHE A 455 30.76 19.89 17.96
CA PHE A 455 29.69 20.83 18.25
C PHE A 455 28.34 20.30 17.78
N PHE A 456 27.38 20.13 18.68
CA PHE A 456 26.02 19.66 18.32
C PHE A 456 25.15 20.85 17.90
N GLU A 457 24.47 20.74 16.75
CA GLU A 457 23.61 21.81 16.24
C GLU A 457 22.42 22.10 17.17
N ASP A 458 21.62 21.08 17.49
CA ASP A 458 20.37 21.25 18.23
C ASP A 458 20.60 21.86 19.62
N ALA A 459 21.70 21.49 20.26
CA ALA A 459 22.05 21.95 21.62
C ALA A 459 22.84 23.26 21.63
N GLN A 460 23.37 23.70 20.48
CA GLN A 460 24.29 24.84 20.36
C GLN A 460 25.49 24.78 21.34
N GLU A 461 25.96 23.56 21.64
CA GLU A 461 26.96 23.29 22.66
C GLU A 461 28.04 22.30 22.16
N GLU A 462 29.26 22.46 22.67
CA GLU A 462 30.35 21.50 22.46
C GLU A 462 30.20 20.28 23.36
N ARG A 463 30.53 19.10 22.83
CA ARG A 463 30.38 17.80 23.50
C ARG A 463 31.68 17.03 23.67
N ASN A 464 32.82 17.71 23.59
CA ASN A 464 34.15 17.09 23.70
C ASN A 464 34.31 16.26 24.98
N ARG A 465 33.86 16.79 26.13
CA ARG A 465 33.97 16.10 27.43
C ARG A 465 33.11 14.85 27.52
N GLN A 466 31.96 14.88 26.85
CA GLN A 466 30.98 13.80 26.81
C GLN A 466 31.38 12.70 25.82
N LEU A 467 32.27 13.00 24.87
CA LEU A 467 32.72 12.10 23.80
C LEU A 467 34.25 11.91 23.81
N PRO A 468 34.86 11.48 24.94
CA PRO A 468 36.31 11.44 25.08
C PRO A 468 37.00 10.47 24.12
N GLU A 469 36.37 9.33 23.80
CA GLU A 469 36.91 8.35 22.84
C GLU A 469 36.96 8.91 21.42
N VAL A 470 35.92 9.65 21.00
CA VAL A 470 35.86 10.33 19.70
C VAL A 470 36.91 11.44 19.63
N VAL A 471 37.03 12.27 20.67
CA VAL A 471 38.03 13.35 20.71
C VAL A 471 39.44 12.79 20.58
N LYS A 472 39.76 11.75 21.35
CA LYS A 472 41.07 11.10 21.31
C LYS A 472 41.42 10.53 19.93
N ALA A 473 40.44 9.94 19.24
CA ALA A 473 40.64 9.44 17.88
C ALA A 473 40.93 10.59 16.88
N LEU A 474 40.26 11.73 17.03
CA LEU A 474 40.47 12.91 16.17
C LEU A 474 41.81 13.60 16.45
N GLU A 475 42.27 13.65 17.71
CA GLU A 475 43.57 14.24 18.09
C GLU A 475 44.75 13.62 17.31
N GLY A 476 44.67 12.32 16.98
CA GLY A 476 45.70 11.61 16.23
C GLY A 476 45.80 11.95 14.73
N ILE A 477 44.89 12.75 14.19
CA ILE A 477 44.84 13.09 12.77
C ILE A 477 45.73 14.30 12.48
N ASP A 478 46.77 14.12 11.67
CA ASP A 478 47.64 15.21 11.20
C ASP A 478 47.02 15.95 10.00
N ALA A 479 45.92 16.65 10.25
CA ALA A 479 45.23 17.55 9.32
C ALA A 479 44.27 18.48 10.08
N ASP A 480 43.97 19.63 9.47
CA ASP A 480 42.93 20.56 9.89
C ASP A 480 41.65 20.30 9.09
N PHE A 481 40.49 20.14 9.74
CA PHE A 481 39.26 19.74 9.04
C PHE A 481 37.96 20.23 9.70
N ILE A 482 36.89 20.26 8.89
CA ILE A 482 35.49 20.43 9.31
C ILE A 482 34.66 19.36 8.62
N LEU A 483 34.02 18.50 9.40
CA LEU A 483 33.13 17.44 8.94
C LEU A 483 31.69 17.74 9.41
N ASP A 484 30.71 17.50 8.54
CA ASP A 484 29.29 17.49 8.90
C ASP A 484 28.85 16.05 9.12
N ALA A 485 28.39 15.76 10.34
CA ALA A 485 28.22 14.39 10.80
C ALA A 485 26.97 14.22 11.67
N ASN A 486 26.56 12.97 11.82
CA ASN A 486 25.54 12.53 12.75
C ASN A 486 26.21 11.76 13.90
N VAL A 487 25.89 12.11 15.15
CA VAL A 487 26.40 11.45 16.35
C VAL A 487 25.28 10.65 17.00
N GLY A 488 25.45 9.33 17.02
CA GLY A 488 24.59 8.36 17.69
C GLY A 488 25.37 7.48 18.66
N VAL A 489 24.73 6.40 19.10
CA VAL A 489 25.34 5.33 19.91
C VAL A 489 25.01 4.01 19.23
N GLU A 490 26.01 3.15 19.12
CA GLU A 490 25.85 1.79 18.65
C GLU A 490 26.18 0.82 19.79
N GLN A 491 25.39 -0.26 19.91
CA GLN A 491 25.63 -1.32 20.88
C GLN A 491 25.39 -2.66 20.20
N ASN A 492 26.42 -3.52 20.16
CA ASN A 492 26.38 -4.83 19.51
C ASN A 492 25.85 -4.74 18.07
N ASP A 493 26.45 -3.87 17.25
CA ASP A 493 26.10 -3.61 15.84
C ASP A 493 24.67 -3.09 15.62
N ARG A 494 24.03 -2.54 16.66
CA ARG A 494 22.68 -1.96 16.57
C ARG A 494 22.66 -0.51 17.03
N PRO A 495 22.11 0.42 16.22
CA PRO A 495 21.97 1.81 16.62
C PRO A 495 20.94 1.94 17.76
N TRP A 496 21.16 2.92 18.64
CA TRP A 496 20.20 3.30 19.66
C TRP A 496 19.08 4.20 19.12
N PRO A 497 17.85 4.09 19.64
CA PRO A 497 16.78 5.03 19.34
C PRO A 497 17.04 6.41 19.97
N ARG A 498 16.52 7.48 19.36
CA ARG A 498 16.69 8.89 19.77
C ARG A 498 16.59 9.13 21.28
N ILE A 499 15.57 8.54 21.91
CA ILE A 499 15.31 8.73 23.34
C ILE A 499 16.46 8.22 24.23
N LYS A 500 17.15 7.16 23.82
CA LYS A 500 18.34 6.65 24.53
C LYS A 500 19.57 7.51 24.26
N LEU A 501 19.63 8.19 23.12
CA LEU A 501 20.74 9.10 22.81
C LEU A 501 20.77 10.33 23.72
N MET A 502 19.67 10.67 24.41
CA MET A 502 19.67 11.71 25.44
C MET A 502 20.68 11.45 26.56
N THR A 503 21.16 10.21 26.74
CA THR A 503 22.28 9.91 27.65
C THR A 503 23.55 10.68 27.25
N LEU A 504 23.78 10.94 25.97
CA LEU A 504 24.94 11.71 25.48
C LEU A 504 24.89 13.20 25.85
N THR A 505 23.73 13.71 26.28
CA THR A 505 23.59 15.10 26.74
C THR A 505 23.86 15.26 28.24
N ALA A 506 24.09 14.16 28.96
CA ALA A 506 24.49 14.22 30.37
C ALA A 506 25.94 14.71 30.51
N ASP A 507 26.26 15.35 31.64
CA ASP A 507 27.61 15.87 31.91
C ASP A 507 28.70 14.78 31.80
N LYS A 508 28.35 13.56 32.23
CA LYS A 508 29.18 12.37 32.10
C LYS A 508 28.31 11.20 31.61
N PRO A 509 28.27 10.93 30.29
CA PRO A 509 27.47 9.85 29.73
C PRO A 509 28.02 8.51 30.21
N GLU A 510 27.17 7.68 30.81
CA GLU A 510 27.50 6.29 31.14
C GLU A 510 26.87 5.39 30.09
N LEU A 511 27.73 4.78 29.28
CA LEU A 511 27.31 3.81 28.27
C LEU A 511 27.46 2.39 28.84
N PRO A 512 26.47 1.51 28.66
CA PRO A 512 26.56 0.12 29.09
C PRO A 512 27.63 -0.63 28.29
N GLU A 513 28.04 -1.80 28.78
CA GLU A 513 29.04 -2.63 28.12
C GLU A 513 28.65 -2.91 26.64
N GLY A 514 29.64 -2.78 25.76
CA GLY A 514 29.48 -2.92 24.31
C GLY A 514 28.85 -1.72 23.59
N ALA A 515 28.40 -0.68 24.30
CA ALA A 515 27.88 0.54 23.70
C ALA A 515 28.98 1.60 23.54
N TYR A 516 29.04 2.26 22.38
CA TYR A 516 30.02 3.30 22.08
C TYR A 516 29.44 4.39 21.17
N PRO A 517 29.94 5.65 21.24
CA PRO A 517 29.48 6.70 20.34
C PRO A 517 29.88 6.42 18.89
N LYS A 518 28.96 6.62 17.96
CA LYS A 518 29.19 6.45 16.52
C LYS A 518 28.98 7.78 15.80
N VAL A 519 30.02 8.29 15.16
CA VAL A 519 30.03 9.49 14.32
C VAL A 519 29.96 9.05 12.86
N THR A 520 28.82 9.27 12.22
CA THR A 520 28.64 8.97 10.79
C THR A 520 28.69 10.26 9.99
N VAL A 521 29.74 10.44 9.20
CA VAL A 521 30.04 11.65 8.45
C VAL A 521 29.36 11.60 7.08
N PHE A 522 28.81 12.73 6.64
CA PHE A 522 28.08 12.80 5.37
C PHE A 522 28.44 13.99 4.49
N ASP A 523 29.29 14.91 4.96
CA ASP A 523 29.93 15.95 4.13
C ASP A 523 31.28 16.37 4.75
N ILE A 524 32.17 16.93 3.92
CA ILE A 524 33.43 17.55 4.35
C ILE A 524 33.49 18.96 3.79
N ILE A 525 33.66 19.92 4.69
CA ILE A 525 33.51 21.35 4.36
C ILE A 525 34.89 22.03 4.36
N TYR A 526 35.86 21.47 5.07
CA TYR A 526 37.24 21.92 5.13
C TYR A 526 38.17 20.73 5.31
N TRP A 527 39.28 20.70 4.58
CA TRP A 527 40.42 19.81 4.81
C TRP A 527 41.70 20.45 4.30
N ASP A 528 42.53 20.93 5.23
CA ASP A 528 43.74 21.75 4.98
C ASP A 528 43.51 22.91 3.99
N GLY A 529 42.26 23.35 3.89
CA GLY A 529 41.76 24.28 2.89
C GLY A 529 40.23 24.27 2.85
N ASP A 530 39.65 25.40 2.47
CA ASP A 530 38.20 25.60 2.41
C ASP A 530 37.59 24.89 1.18
N LEU A 531 36.66 23.97 1.42
CA LEU A 531 36.01 23.15 0.39
C LEU A 531 34.53 23.50 0.18
N HIS A 532 33.93 24.40 0.96
CA HIS A 532 32.47 24.62 0.93
C HIS A 532 31.96 25.09 -0.44
N SER A 533 32.79 25.83 -1.17
CA SER A 533 32.46 26.32 -2.51
C SER A 533 32.52 25.26 -3.61
N LEU A 534 33.10 24.08 -3.34
CA LEU A 534 33.15 22.98 -4.30
C LEU A 534 31.78 22.30 -4.42
N PRO A 535 31.43 21.74 -5.58
CA PRO A 535 30.26 20.88 -5.74
C PRO A 535 30.26 19.70 -4.76
N PHE A 536 29.08 19.26 -4.33
CA PHE A 536 28.94 18.15 -3.38
C PHE A 536 29.62 16.87 -3.86
N ARG A 537 29.61 16.59 -5.18
CA ARG A 537 30.34 15.45 -5.77
C ARG A 537 31.83 15.48 -5.44
N GLU A 538 32.45 16.65 -5.53
CA GLU A 538 33.88 16.81 -5.24
C GLU A 538 34.15 16.73 -3.74
N ARG A 539 33.32 17.37 -2.91
CA ARG A 539 33.42 17.25 -1.45
C ARG A 539 33.25 15.81 -1.00
N ARG A 540 32.29 15.08 -1.58
CA ARG A 540 32.08 13.67 -1.27
C ARG A 540 33.32 12.81 -1.59
N ALA A 541 33.95 13.02 -2.75
CA ALA A 541 35.19 12.32 -3.09
C ALA A 541 36.32 12.66 -2.09
N ARG A 542 36.43 13.92 -1.65
CA ARG A 542 37.37 14.32 -0.59
C ARG A 542 37.05 13.67 0.75
N LEU A 543 35.77 13.51 1.08
CA LEU A 543 35.34 12.84 2.31
C LEU A 543 35.72 11.35 2.28
N GLU A 544 35.56 10.68 1.15
CA GLU A 544 35.95 9.28 0.98
C GLU A 544 37.48 9.11 1.11
N GLU A 545 38.25 10.00 0.47
CA GLU A 545 39.71 10.06 0.61
C GLU A 545 40.13 10.29 2.08
N PHE A 546 39.51 11.26 2.75
CA PHE A 546 39.76 11.56 4.16
C PHE A 546 39.40 10.38 5.07
N TYR A 547 38.25 9.74 4.83
CA TYR A 547 37.77 8.61 5.61
C TYR A 547 38.72 7.40 5.47
N ASP A 548 39.07 7.03 4.23
CA ASP A 548 40.00 5.92 3.96
C ASP A 548 41.39 6.17 4.56
N ARG A 549 41.84 7.43 4.61
CA ARG A 549 43.14 7.80 5.15
C ARG A 549 43.19 7.84 6.67
N TYR A 550 42.14 8.32 7.33
CA TYR A 550 42.22 8.70 8.75
C TYR A 550 41.20 8.01 9.66
N LEU A 551 40.05 7.57 9.15
CA LEU A 551 38.90 7.17 9.99
C LEU A 551 38.43 5.73 9.80
N LYS A 552 38.76 5.07 8.69
CA LYS A 552 38.18 3.78 8.28
C LYS A 552 38.34 2.66 9.30
N ASP A 553 39.51 2.58 9.93
CA ASP A 553 39.84 1.51 10.89
C ASP A 553 39.38 1.83 12.32
N ASP A 554 38.85 3.03 12.56
CA ASP A 554 38.33 3.42 13.87
C ASP A 554 36.83 3.14 13.95
N LYS A 555 36.45 2.27 14.90
CA LYS A 555 35.06 1.85 15.12
C LYS A 555 34.11 3.04 15.34
N HIS A 556 34.56 4.17 15.87
CA HIS A 556 33.70 5.32 16.15
C HIS A 556 33.26 6.06 14.89
N PHE A 557 33.87 5.81 13.74
CA PHE A 557 33.59 6.55 12.52
C PHE A 557 33.00 5.68 11.41
N ALA A 558 32.14 6.29 10.61
CA ALA A 558 31.61 5.76 9.36
C ALA A 558 31.28 6.91 8.43
N ILE A 559 31.02 6.63 7.17
CA ILE A 559 30.40 7.57 6.24
C ILE A 559 29.04 7.03 5.76
N THR A 560 28.12 7.92 5.43
CA THR A 560 26.83 7.51 4.82
C THR A 560 27.05 6.86 3.46
N ALA A 561 26.24 5.86 3.13
CA ALA A 561 26.21 5.24 1.81
C ALA A 561 25.32 6.04 0.85
N GLN A 562 25.76 6.21 -0.40
CA GLN A 562 25.01 6.94 -1.42
C GLN A 562 24.32 6.01 -2.42
N MET A 563 23.11 6.37 -2.85
CA MET A 563 22.41 5.76 -3.96
C MET A 563 22.07 6.84 -4.99
N GLU A 564 22.50 6.66 -6.23
CA GLU A 564 22.11 7.59 -7.29
C GLU A 564 20.62 7.48 -7.61
N VAL A 565 20.01 8.65 -7.82
CA VAL A 565 18.60 8.79 -8.19
C VAL A 565 18.53 9.44 -9.57
N ARG A 566 18.17 8.64 -10.58
CA ARG A 566 18.03 9.09 -11.98
C ARG A 566 16.60 9.00 -12.50
N SER A 567 15.74 8.30 -11.78
CA SER A 567 14.36 7.98 -12.15
C SER A 567 13.48 7.83 -10.91
N LYS A 568 12.15 7.84 -11.09
CA LYS A 568 11.20 7.54 -9.99
C LYS A 568 11.47 6.17 -9.37
N ALA A 569 11.79 5.17 -10.20
CA ALA A 569 12.12 3.84 -9.73
C ALA A 569 13.39 3.81 -8.86
N ASP A 570 14.41 4.62 -9.18
CA ASP A 570 15.60 4.75 -8.34
C ASP A 570 15.28 5.43 -7.01
N LEU A 571 14.41 6.45 -7.02
CA LEU A 571 13.96 7.12 -5.82
C LEU A 571 13.15 6.18 -4.91
N GLU A 572 12.23 5.38 -5.48
CA GLU A 572 11.50 4.34 -4.76
C GLU A 572 12.41 3.25 -4.22
N ARG A 573 13.46 2.87 -4.97
CA ARG A 573 14.48 1.92 -4.51
C ARG A 573 15.27 2.51 -3.35
N ALA A 574 15.75 3.75 -3.47
CA ALA A 574 16.48 4.43 -2.40
C ALA A 574 15.62 4.58 -1.14
N TRP A 575 14.35 4.97 -1.30
CA TRP A 575 13.38 5.00 -0.20
C TRP A 575 13.24 3.65 0.50
N ARG A 576 13.11 2.56 -0.26
CA ARG A 576 12.99 1.21 0.30
C ARG A 576 14.25 0.75 1.02
N GLU A 577 15.40 0.89 0.37
CA GLU A 577 16.68 0.35 0.84
C GLU A 577 17.29 1.20 1.96
N GLN A 578 17.35 2.52 1.80
CA GLN A 578 17.96 3.45 2.76
C GLN A 578 16.95 4.05 3.73
N GLY A 579 15.74 4.34 3.26
CA GLY A 579 14.66 4.84 4.10
C GLY A 579 14.11 3.70 4.96
N VAL A 580 13.43 2.72 4.37
CA VAL A 580 12.61 1.71 5.07
C VAL A 580 13.42 0.61 5.77
N ARG A 581 14.34 -0.04 5.06
CA ARG A 581 15.04 -1.25 5.55
C ARG A 581 16.13 -0.96 6.59
N VAL A 582 16.70 0.25 6.61
CA VAL A 582 17.71 0.63 7.59
C VAL A 582 17.06 0.77 8.98
N PRO A 583 17.51 -0.01 10.00
CA PRO A 583 16.97 0.06 11.34
C PRO A 583 17.05 1.49 11.91
N LEU A 584 15.94 1.96 12.50
CA LEU A 584 15.80 3.29 13.10
C LEU A 584 16.04 4.48 12.14
N SER A 585 16.13 4.25 10.83
CA SER A 585 16.19 5.37 9.88
C SER A 585 14.87 6.14 9.83
N GLU A 586 14.99 7.46 9.88
CA GLU A 586 13.88 8.42 9.79
C GLU A 586 13.38 8.61 8.35
N GLY A 587 14.12 8.10 7.35
CA GLY A 587 13.82 8.26 5.94
C GLY A 587 15.08 8.46 5.09
N ILE A 588 15.02 9.29 4.05
CA ILE A 588 16.17 9.61 3.19
C ILE A 588 16.39 11.11 3.09
N VAL A 589 17.64 11.49 2.84
CA VAL A 589 18.05 12.84 2.45
C VAL A 589 18.56 12.79 1.03
N LEU A 590 18.01 13.63 0.17
CA LEU A 590 18.43 13.81 -1.21
C LEU A 590 19.34 15.02 -1.31
N LYS A 591 20.40 14.90 -2.11
CA LYS A 591 21.41 15.94 -2.29
C LYS A 591 21.69 16.15 -3.78
N ASP A 592 21.74 17.43 -4.19
CA ASP A 592 22.24 17.82 -5.51
C ASP A 592 23.78 17.70 -5.54
N LEU A 593 24.29 16.82 -6.40
CA LEU A 593 25.71 16.56 -6.60
C LEU A 593 26.48 17.78 -7.12
N SER A 594 25.82 18.70 -7.81
CA SER A 594 26.44 19.90 -8.38
C SER A 594 26.50 21.08 -7.41
N ALA A 595 25.76 21.02 -6.29
CA ALA A 595 25.58 22.16 -5.43
C ALA A 595 26.75 22.40 -4.44
N PRO A 596 27.18 23.65 -4.23
CA PRO A 596 28.10 24.01 -3.16
C PRO A 596 27.44 23.88 -1.78
N TYR A 597 28.24 23.79 -0.73
CA TYR A 597 27.75 23.80 0.64
C TYR A 597 27.34 25.23 1.02
N THR A 598 26.04 25.47 1.11
CA THR A 598 25.50 26.80 1.45
C THR A 598 25.60 27.03 2.95
N LEU A 599 26.22 28.14 3.38
CA LEU A 599 26.17 28.58 4.78
C LEU A 599 24.90 29.39 5.01
N GLY A 600 24.15 29.08 6.08
CA GLY A 600 22.90 29.75 6.41
C GLY A 600 21.76 28.79 6.80
N PRO A 601 20.57 29.32 7.13
CA PRO A 601 19.53 28.54 7.80
C PRO A 601 18.86 27.51 6.90
N SER A 602 18.91 27.68 5.57
CA SER A 602 18.29 26.75 4.62
C SER A 602 18.98 26.73 3.26
N THR A 603 18.81 25.64 2.52
CA THR A 603 19.32 25.45 1.16
C THR A 603 18.35 24.62 0.32
N ASP A 604 18.22 24.95 -0.95
CA ASP A 604 17.43 24.15 -1.90
C ASP A 604 18.22 22.95 -2.45
N ALA A 605 19.53 22.87 -2.18
CA ALA A 605 20.39 21.75 -2.58
C ALA A 605 20.10 20.43 -1.84
N LEU A 606 19.23 20.48 -0.82
CA LEU A 606 18.86 19.36 0.02
C LEU A 606 17.34 19.20 0.04
N ALA A 607 16.88 17.96 -0.07
CA ALA A 607 15.50 17.57 0.19
C ALA A 607 15.47 16.37 1.14
N LYS A 608 14.34 16.15 1.81
CA LYS A 608 14.19 15.00 2.73
C LYS A 608 12.82 14.36 2.57
N VAL A 609 12.81 13.03 2.57
CA VAL A 609 11.61 12.21 2.66
C VAL A 609 11.63 11.53 4.02
N LYS A 610 10.62 11.78 4.86
CA LYS A 610 10.50 11.19 6.21
C LYS A 610 9.40 10.14 6.27
N LYS A 611 9.52 9.21 7.23
CA LYS A 611 8.49 8.20 7.53
C LYS A 611 7.44 8.66 8.56
N MET A 612 7.60 9.84 9.14
CA MET A 612 6.87 10.29 10.33
C MET A 612 6.67 11.80 10.32
N VAL A 613 5.57 12.27 10.92
CA VAL A 613 5.23 13.70 11.02
C VAL A 613 5.64 14.25 12.38
N GLU A 614 6.44 15.30 12.37
CA GLU A 614 6.78 16.07 13.56
C GLU A 614 5.94 17.36 13.63
N VAL A 615 5.34 17.61 14.78
CA VAL A 615 4.56 18.81 15.05
C VAL A 615 5.31 19.67 16.05
N LYS A 616 5.60 20.93 15.68
CA LYS A 616 6.11 21.94 16.62
C LYS A 616 4.92 22.60 17.30
N ALA A 617 4.66 22.26 18.56
CA ALA A 617 3.53 22.80 19.33
C ALA A 617 4.03 23.59 20.53
N LEU A 618 3.28 24.63 20.92
CA LEU A 618 3.55 25.41 22.11
C LEU A 618 3.12 24.59 23.32
N VAL A 619 3.96 24.55 24.36
CA VAL A 619 3.58 23.97 25.64
C VAL A 619 2.63 24.95 26.34
N LEU A 620 1.34 24.64 26.37
CA LEU A 620 0.32 25.42 27.07
C LEU A 620 0.31 25.14 28.58
N ASP A 621 0.61 23.89 28.96
CA ASP A 621 0.62 23.45 30.36
C ASP A 621 1.52 22.21 30.55
N VAL A 622 1.98 21.98 31.78
CA VAL A 622 2.90 20.90 32.14
C VAL A 622 2.38 20.15 33.36
N LYS A 623 2.20 18.84 33.23
CA LYS A 623 1.75 17.96 34.30
C LYS A 623 2.87 17.04 34.77
N VAL A 624 3.30 17.18 36.02
CA VAL A 624 4.33 16.32 36.62
C VAL A 624 3.71 15.09 37.28
N ASN A 625 4.20 13.91 36.96
CA ASN A 625 3.75 12.64 37.55
C ASN A 625 4.65 12.18 38.69
N LYS A 626 4.13 11.26 39.53
CA LYS A 626 4.83 10.71 40.71
C LYS A 626 6.18 10.05 40.41
N ASN A 627 6.39 9.55 39.19
CA ASN A 627 7.63 8.91 38.74
C ASN A 627 8.63 9.90 38.11
N GLY A 628 8.40 11.22 38.20
CA GLY A 628 9.29 12.25 37.67
C GLY A 628 9.14 12.56 36.17
N THR A 629 8.26 11.84 35.46
CA THR A 629 7.92 12.14 34.05
C THR A 629 6.87 13.26 33.95
N ARG A 630 6.84 13.96 32.82
CA ARG A 630 5.93 15.09 32.56
C ARG A 630 5.10 14.85 31.30
N GLY A 631 3.80 15.16 31.36
CA GLY A 631 2.97 15.34 30.17
C GLY A 631 2.88 16.82 29.80
N PHE A 632 2.75 17.12 28.52
CA PHE A 632 2.70 18.49 27.99
C PHE A 632 1.41 18.71 27.21
N ARG A 633 0.70 19.81 27.47
CA ARG A 633 -0.49 20.19 26.71
C ARG A 633 -0.04 21.04 25.52
N GLY A 634 -0.36 20.63 24.30
CA GLY A 634 0.13 21.28 23.07
C GLY A 634 -0.85 22.28 22.47
N GLY A 635 -0.33 23.42 22.00
CA GLY A 635 -1.10 24.45 21.28
C GLY A 635 -0.51 24.79 19.91
N LEU A 636 -1.39 24.98 18.92
CA LEU A 636 -1.05 25.47 17.58
C LEU A 636 -1.62 26.87 17.33
N LEU A 637 -1.04 27.65 16.43
CA LEU A 637 -1.66 28.90 15.99
C LEU A 637 -2.91 28.61 15.13
N PRO A 638 -4.01 29.37 15.27
CA PRO A 638 -5.25 29.10 14.55
C PRO A 638 -5.17 29.35 13.04
N GLY A 639 -4.39 30.35 12.60
CA GLY A 639 -4.28 30.68 11.17
C GLY A 639 -5.64 31.04 10.56
N VAL A 640 -5.93 30.52 9.37
CA VAL A 640 -7.24 30.65 8.69
C VAL A 640 -8.24 29.54 9.07
N SER A 641 -7.90 28.69 10.04
CA SER A 641 -8.76 27.55 10.41
C SER A 641 -9.95 27.95 11.28
N ASP A 642 -11.07 27.27 11.07
CA ASP A 642 -12.35 27.43 11.76
C ASP A 642 -12.51 26.49 12.97
N TYR A 643 -11.41 25.84 13.41
CA TYR A 643 -11.46 24.89 14.52
C TYR A 643 -11.94 25.55 15.82
N THR A 644 -12.83 24.84 16.53
CA THR A 644 -13.66 25.38 17.62
C THR A 644 -12.98 25.34 18.98
N ASN A 645 -11.99 24.45 19.19
CA ASN A 645 -11.24 24.28 20.44
C ASN A 645 -10.12 25.33 20.61
N ARG A 646 -10.52 26.60 20.58
CA ARG A 646 -9.62 27.73 20.83
C ARG A 646 -9.37 27.90 22.33
N THR A 647 -8.13 28.22 22.67
CA THR A 647 -7.71 28.56 24.02
C THR A 647 -6.79 29.77 24.00
N GLU A 648 -6.95 30.66 24.96
CA GLU A 648 -6.09 31.83 25.10
C GLU A 648 -4.90 31.48 26.00
N PHE A 649 -3.69 31.81 25.54
CA PHE A 649 -2.47 31.71 26.34
C PHE A 649 -1.60 32.95 26.13
N ARG A 650 -1.32 33.68 27.22
CA ARG A 650 -0.54 34.94 27.22
C ARG A 650 -1.01 35.96 26.17
N GLY A 651 -2.32 36.15 26.03
CA GLY A 651 -2.91 37.14 25.13
C GLY A 651 -2.87 36.78 23.63
N LYS A 652 -2.51 35.54 23.28
CA LYS A 652 -2.63 34.99 21.92
C LYS A 652 -3.58 33.77 21.95
N GLU A 653 -4.35 33.59 20.89
CA GLU A 653 -5.20 32.40 20.71
C GLU A 653 -4.42 31.22 20.11
N TYR A 654 -4.73 30.01 20.58
CA TYR A 654 -4.19 28.75 20.09
C TYR A 654 -5.30 27.71 19.92
N ILE A 655 -5.10 26.74 19.03
CA ILE A 655 -5.88 25.51 18.93
C ILE A 655 -5.28 24.50 19.90
N ASP A 656 -6.07 24.05 20.87
CA ASP A 656 -5.63 23.14 21.93
C ASP A 656 -5.69 21.67 21.49
N LEU A 657 -4.54 21.07 21.22
CA LEU A 657 -4.45 19.69 20.77
C LEU A 657 -4.62 18.67 21.90
N GLY A 658 -4.56 19.10 23.17
CA GLY A 658 -4.62 18.22 24.34
C GLY A 658 -3.24 17.72 24.81
N TRP A 659 -3.23 16.68 25.64
CA TRP A 659 -2.03 16.21 26.35
C TRP A 659 -1.20 15.19 25.57
N SER A 660 0.12 15.33 25.62
CA SER A 660 1.11 14.39 25.09
C SER A 660 1.27 13.15 25.99
N PHE A 661 2.02 12.15 25.50
CA PHE A 661 2.59 11.13 26.37
C PHE A 661 3.58 11.71 27.38
N ASN A 662 3.79 10.98 28.46
CA ASN A 662 4.71 11.36 29.52
C ASN A 662 6.17 11.13 29.09
N ALA A 663 7.02 12.14 29.26
CA ALA A 663 8.45 12.07 28.96
C ALA A 663 9.30 12.59 30.13
N PRO A 664 10.57 12.17 30.28
CA PRO A 664 11.48 12.72 31.29
C PRO A 664 11.99 14.14 30.98
N LEU A 665 11.53 14.75 29.88
CA LEU A 665 11.93 16.09 29.43
C LEU A 665 11.45 17.19 30.39
N LYS A 666 12.18 18.31 30.41
CA LYS A 666 11.84 19.53 31.15
C LYS A 666 11.56 20.64 30.15
N ALA A 667 10.36 21.19 30.19
CA ALA A 667 9.94 22.37 29.44
C ALA A 667 9.00 23.20 30.32
N GLU A 668 8.89 24.48 30.06
CA GLU A 668 7.99 25.41 30.73
C GLU A 668 6.82 25.81 29.84
N PRO A 669 5.66 26.17 30.40
CA PRO A 669 4.58 26.76 29.61
C PRO A 669 5.06 28.00 28.83
N GLY A 670 4.92 27.96 27.51
CA GLY A 670 5.42 28.95 26.56
C GLY A 670 6.61 28.50 25.73
N ASP A 671 7.25 27.38 26.06
CA ASP A 671 8.28 26.78 25.19
C ASP A 671 7.63 26.15 23.95
N VAL A 672 8.32 26.18 22.81
CA VAL A 672 7.95 25.37 21.65
C VAL A 672 8.64 24.01 21.77
N MET A 673 7.87 22.94 21.63
CA MET A 673 8.34 21.56 21.76
C MET A 673 8.04 20.78 20.48
N THR A 674 8.96 19.88 20.11
CA THR A 674 8.75 18.94 19.02
C THR A 674 8.03 17.71 19.54
N PHE A 675 6.95 17.36 18.85
CA PHE A 675 6.21 16.14 19.10
C PHE A 675 6.26 15.27 17.86
N GLU A 676 6.61 14.00 18.05
CA GLU A 676 6.29 12.96 17.09
C GLU A 676 4.81 12.62 17.25
N VAL A 677 4.02 12.85 16.22
CA VAL A 677 2.57 12.69 16.29
C VAL A 677 2.16 11.49 15.45
N GLU A 678 1.43 10.57 16.07
CA GLU A 678 0.95 9.36 15.40
C GLU A 678 -0.33 9.65 14.61
N GLU A 679 -1.21 10.54 15.10
CA GLU A 679 -2.42 10.96 14.39
C GLU A 679 -2.81 12.42 14.67
N ILE A 680 -3.40 13.06 13.66
CA ILE A 680 -4.13 14.33 13.78
C ILE A 680 -5.59 14.07 13.41
N ILE A 681 -6.50 14.51 14.28
CA ILE A 681 -7.92 14.12 14.26
C ILE A 681 -8.78 15.40 14.23
N PRO A 682 -9.34 15.78 13.07
CA PRO A 682 -10.48 16.70 13.01
C PRO A 682 -11.71 15.98 13.56
N GLN A 683 -12.36 16.57 14.57
CA GLN A 683 -13.54 16.01 15.22
C GLN A 683 -14.82 16.56 14.61
N ASP A 684 -15.92 15.81 14.75
CA ASP A 684 -17.24 16.20 14.19
C ASP A 684 -17.83 17.47 14.84
N ASP A 685 -17.38 17.81 16.06
CA ASP A 685 -17.73 19.06 16.76
C ASP A 685 -16.92 20.29 16.30
N GLY A 686 -16.12 20.11 15.25
CA GLY A 686 -15.25 21.14 14.70
C GLY A 686 -13.98 21.38 15.51
N SER A 687 -13.63 20.54 16.49
CA SER A 687 -12.36 20.64 17.20
C SER A 687 -11.22 19.87 16.51
N LEU A 688 -9.97 20.19 16.83
CA LEU A 688 -8.77 19.52 16.31
C LEU A 688 -7.95 18.93 17.46
N ALA A 689 -7.70 17.63 17.42
CA ALA A 689 -6.89 16.93 18.43
C ALA A 689 -5.69 16.21 17.80
N TRP A 690 -4.70 15.90 18.63
CA TRP A 690 -3.64 14.95 18.28
C TRP A 690 -3.77 13.65 19.09
N LEU A 691 -3.20 12.56 18.58
CA LEU A 691 -3.09 11.30 19.29
C LEU A 691 -1.68 10.74 19.15
N GLY A 692 -1.22 10.07 20.21
CA GLY A 692 0.11 9.46 20.23
C GLY A 692 1.26 10.47 20.24
N ALA A 693 1.02 11.73 20.61
CA ALA A 693 2.04 12.78 20.63
C ALA A 693 3.16 12.45 21.63
N LYS A 694 4.33 12.06 21.12
CA LYS A 694 5.53 11.73 21.88
C LYS A 694 6.44 12.96 21.93
N PRO A 695 6.70 13.53 23.13
CA PRO A 695 7.69 14.60 23.28
C PRO A 695 9.07 14.13 22.84
N VAL A 696 9.71 14.85 21.91
CA VAL A 696 11.06 14.53 21.40
C VAL A 696 12.09 15.43 22.05
N ASP A 697 11.95 16.73 21.89
CA ASP A 697 12.86 17.75 22.41
C ASP A 697 12.17 19.11 22.57
N VAL A 698 12.80 20.00 23.34
CA VAL A 698 12.37 21.40 23.46
C VAL A 698 13.11 22.21 22.40
N ASP A 699 12.37 22.81 21.47
CA ASP A 699 12.92 23.63 20.41
C ASP A 699 13.13 25.06 20.94
N LYS A 700 14.31 25.28 21.54
CA LYS A 700 14.68 26.60 22.08
C LYS A 700 14.96 27.65 21.01
N THR A 701 15.06 27.25 19.75
CA THR A 701 15.34 28.17 18.62
C THR A 701 14.07 28.77 18.04
N ARG A 702 12.91 28.19 18.35
CA ARG A 702 11.63 28.55 17.78
C ARG A 702 10.75 29.24 18.82
N THR A 703 10.23 30.41 18.47
CA THR A 703 9.38 31.22 19.34
C THR A 703 7.88 31.05 19.10
N GLU A 704 7.48 30.48 17.96
CA GLU A 704 6.08 30.26 17.60
C GLU A 704 5.81 28.83 17.11
N PRO A 705 4.69 28.20 17.50
CA PRO A 705 4.35 26.84 17.05
C PRO A 705 3.87 26.85 15.58
N TYR A 706 3.55 25.67 15.05
CA TYR A 706 2.89 25.56 13.74
C TYR A 706 1.45 26.05 13.75
N TYR A 707 0.93 26.37 12.57
CA TYR A 707 -0.49 26.68 12.39
C TYR A 707 -1.32 25.39 12.23
N ALA A 708 -2.58 25.41 12.68
CA ALA A 708 -3.49 24.28 12.63
C ALA A 708 -3.72 23.76 11.19
N ASN A 709 -3.91 24.65 10.21
CA ASN A 709 -4.05 24.27 8.80
C ASN A 709 -2.77 23.65 8.23
N GLN A 710 -1.58 24.09 8.68
CA GLN A 710 -0.31 23.48 8.28
C GLN A 710 -0.20 22.05 8.81
N VAL A 711 -0.54 21.83 10.08
CA VAL A 711 -0.50 20.51 10.72
C VAL A 711 -1.51 19.55 10.10
N VAL A 712 -2.71 20.01 9.77
CA VAL A 712 -3.73 19.19 9.08
C VAL A 712 -3.27 18.78 7.68
N ASP A 713 -2.63 19.68 6.94
CA ASP A 713 -2.03 19.37 5.64
C ASP A 713 -0.86 18.38 5.76
N MET A 714 0.07 18.62 6.69
CA MET A 714 1.18 17.70 6.99
C MET A 714 0.66 16.32 7.37
N ALA A 715 -0.38 16.26 8.20
CA ALA A 715 -1.02 15.02 8.58
C ALA A 715 -1.68 14.31 7.38
N ARG A 716 -2.33 15.06 6.48
CA ARG A 716 -2.98 14.51 5.28
C ARG A 716 -1.96 13.82 4.39
N ARG A 717 -0.83 14.49 4.15
CA ARG A 717 0.26 14.00 3.30
C ARG A 717 1.03 12.86 3.95
N GLY A 718 1.32 12.99 5.25
CA GLY A 718 1.94 11.96 6.08
C GLY A 718 1.08 10.72 6.35
N GLY A 719 -0.18 10.70 5.89
CA GLY A 719 -1.09 9.56 6.09
C GLY A 719 -1.50 9.35 7.55
N ILE A 720 -1.37 10.40 8.38
CA ILE A 720 -1.76 10.41 9.80
C ILE A 720 -2.97 11.31 10.07
N LEU A 721 -3.54 11.96 9.05
CA LEU A 721 -4.83 12.66 9.15
C LEU A 721 -5.94 11.63 9.09
N GLN A 722 -6.62 11.45 10.22
CA GLN A 722 -7.72 10.50 10.32
C GLN A 722 -8.96 11.03 9.59
N LYS A 723 -9.48 10.25 8.63
CA LYS A 723 -10.88 10.35 8.13
C LYS A 723 -11.78 9.23 8.67
N ALA A 724 -11.19 8.20 9.29
CA ALA A 724 -11.84 7.12 10.02
C ALA A 724 -10.72 6.34 10.73
N ALA A 725 -10.84 6.12 12.05
CA ALA A 725 -9.81 5.49 12.88
C ALA A 725 -9.15 4.27 12.20
N PRO A 726 -7.83 4.08 12.28
CA PRO A 726 -7.18 3.00 11.57
C PRO A 726 -7.53 1.67 12.23
N GLN A 727 -7.62 0.63 11.41
CA GLN A 727 -7.82 -0.72 11.90
C GLN A 727 -6.66 -1.17 12.80
N VAL A 728 -6.95 -1.53 14.05
CA VAL A 728 -6.02 -2.16 14.98
C VAL A 728 -5.98 -3.66 14.68
N PRO A 729 -4.83 -4.20 14.25
CA PRO A 729 -4.70 -5.62 13.96
C PRO A 729 -4.79 -6.44 15.25
N SER A 730 -5.10 -7.73 15.11
CA SER A 730 -4.96 -8.69 16.20
C SER A 730 -3.48 -8.98 16.51
N ALA A 731 -3.17 -9.39 17.73
CA ALA A 731 -1.80 -9.72 18.15
C ALA A 731 -1.74 -11.00 18.97
N GLY A 732 -0.67 -11.77 18.80
CA GLY A 732 -0.45 -13.04 19.51
C GLY A 732 0.02 -14.15 18.56
N PRO A 733 0.51 -15.29 19.08
CA PRO A 733 0.97 -16.40 18.27
C PRO A 733 -0.19 -17.14 17.61
N ALA A 734 0.05 -17.70 16.42
CA ALA A 734 -0.78 -18.78 15.90
C ALA A 734 -0.67 -19.99 16.84
N GLY A 735 -1.81 -20.56 17.23
CA GLY A 735 -1.92 -21.62 18.24
C GLY A 735 -1.96 -21.12 19.69
N ALA A 736 -2.29 -19.85 19.94
CA ALA A 736 -2.44 -19.33 21.31
C ALA A 736 -3.52 -20.13 22.07
N LYS A 737 -3.25 -20.60 23.30
CA LYS A 737 -4.23 -21.41 24.04
C LYS A 737 -5.49 -20.65 24.45
N VAL A 738 -5.36 -19.33 24.65
CA VAL A 738 -6.46 -18.44 25.03
C VAL A 738 -6.44 -17.14 24.22
N ALA A 739 -7.63 -16.68 23.83
CA ALA A 739 -7.86 -15.37 23.21
C ALA A 739 -8.65 -14.46 24.16
N PHE A 740 -8.31 -13.18 24.20
CA PHE A 740 -9.09 -12.13 24.83
C PHE A 740 -9.60 -11.15 23.78
N VAL A 741 -10.92 -10.92 23.79
CA VAL A 741 -11.60 -10.09 22.79
C VAL A 741 -12.30 -8.92 23.46
N GLY A 742 -11.91 -7.70 23.08
CA GLY A 742 -12.52 -6.45 23.51
C GLY A 742 -13.64 -6.00 22.57
N ALA A 743 -14.34 -4.92 22.92
CA ALA A 743 -15.40 -4.36 22.06
C ALA A 743 -14.80 -3.55 20.90
N SER A 744 -14.02 -2.53 21.23
CA SER A 744 -13.26 -1.68 20.31
C SER A 744 -11.93 -1.27 20.95
N PRO A 745 -10.88 -1.01 20.17
CA PRO A 745 -9.62 -0.47 20.69
C PRO A 745 -9.83 0.89 21.37
N GLY A 746 -9.02 1.17 22.39
CA GLY A 746 -8.91 2.51 22.95
C GLY A 746 -7.93 3.39 22.17
N ALA A 747 -7.82 4.65 22.57
CA ALA A 747 -7.00 5.63 21.86
C ALA A 747 -5.50 5.24 21.83
N VAL A 748 -4.98 4.61 22.89
CA VAL A 748 -3.57 4.17 22.92
C VAL A 748 -3.35 2.94 22.01
N GLU A 749 -4.34 2.04 21.95
CA GLU A 749 -4.34 0.87 21.09
C GLU A 749 -4.41 1.25 19.59
N ALA A 750 -5.23 2.25 19.26
CA ALA A 750 -5.33 2.81 17.90
C ALA A 750 -4.01 3.43 17.44
N ALA A 751 -3.44 4.30 18.28
CA ALA A 751 -2.21 5.01 17.98
C ALA A 751 -1.01 4.06 17.76
N ARG A 752 -0.91 3.02 18.59
CA ARG A 752 0.17 2.02 18.52
C ARG A 752 -0.08 0.89 17.53
N ARG A 753 -1.29 0.79 16.97
CA ARG A 753 -1.75 -0.34 16.15
C ARG A 753 -1.46 -1.70 16.79
N GLU A 754 -1.65 -1.76 18.11
CA GLU A 754 -1.47 -2.98 18.89
C GLU A 754 -2.62 -3.09 19.90
N PRO A 755 -3.28 -4.25 20.03
CA PRO A 755 -4.41 -4.39 20.92
C PRO A 755 -3.95 -4.47 22.38
N PHE A 756 -4.74 -3.86 23.27
CA PHE A 756 -4.54 -3.85 24.73
C PHE A 756 -3.15 -3.38 25.18
N VAL A 757 -2.65 -2.28 24.63
CA VAL A 757 -1.41 -1.60 25.08
C VAL A 757 -1.68 -0.32 25.88
N GLY A 758 -2.95 0.07 26.02
CA GLY A 758 -3.40 1.22 26.81
C GLY A 758 -3.77 0.86 28.26
N PRO A 759 -4.49 1.77 28.96
CA PRO A 759 -4.96 1.54 30.33
C PRO A 759 -5.79 0.26 30.49
N SER A 760 -6.54 -0.11 29.45
CA SER A 760 -7.29 -1.37 29.39
C SER A 760 -6.36 -2.58 29.42
N GLY A 761 -5.24 -2.49 28.70
CA GLY A 761 -4.16 -3.46 28.64
C GLY A 761 -3.36 -3.60 29.93
N GLU A 762 -3.03 -2.50 30.60
CA GLU A 762 -2.39 -2.53 31.92
C GLU A 762 -3.25 -3.32 32.92
N THR A 763 -4.57 -3.04 32.91
CA THR A 763 -5.52 -3.73 33.78
C THR A 763 -5.71 -5.19 33.36
N LEU A 764 -5.74 -5.49 32.05
CA LEU A 764 -5.72 -6.85 31.52
C LEU A 764 -4.50 -7.63 32.04
N ASN A 765 -3.31 -7.04 31.95
CA ASN A 765 -2.07 -7.66 32.38
C ASN A 765 -2.06 -7.95 33.89
N GLU A 766 -2.39 -6.96 34.71
CA GLU A 766 -2.31 -7.07 36.18
C GLU A 766 -3.44 -7.89 36.78
N LEU A 767 -4.68 -7.75 36.31
CA LEU A 767 -5.84 -8.37 36.93
C LEU A 767 -6.30 -9.65 36.26
N TYR A 768 -5.87 -9.95 35.03
CA TYR A 768 -6.33 -11.13 34.29
C TYR A 768 -5.15 -12.05 33.94
N LEU A 769 -4.16 -11.57 33.18
CA LEU A 769 -3.07 -12.42 32.71
C LEU A 769 -2.16 -12.87 33.85
N LYS A 770 -1.73 -11.96 34.73
CA LYS A 770 -0.84 -12.27 35.85
C LYS A 770 -1.46 -13.26 36.85
N PRO A 771 -2.74 -13.12 37.27
CA PRO A 771 -3.41 -14.16 38.05
C PRO A 771 -3.55 -15.48 37.28
N LEU A 772 -3.68 -15.48 35.96
CA LEU A 772 -3.69 -16.73 35.17
C LEU A 772 -2.28 -17.31 34.95
N GLY A 773 -1.22 -16.62 35.34
CA GLY A 773 0.15 -17.06 35.10
C GLY A 773 0.59 -16.95 33.63
N LEU A 774 -0.04 -16.06 32.86
CA LEU A 774 0.18 -15.91 31.43
C LEU A 774 0.99 -14.66 31.10
N ALA A 775 1.88 -14.78 30.12
CA ALA A 775 2.51 -13.65 29.45
C ALA A 775 1.73 -13.24 28.19
N ARG A 776 1.86 -11.97 27.78
CA ARG A 776 1.25 -11.46 26.54
C ARG A 776 1.65 -12.26 25.30
N SER A 777 2.87 -12.78 25.25
CA SER A 777 3.37 -13.62 24.15
C SER A 777 2.68 -14.99 24.04
N GLN A 778 1.91 -15.40 25.05
CA GLN A 778 1.24 -16.71 25.11
C GLN A 778 -0.26 -16.63 24.81
N VAL A 779 -0.80 -15.43 24.58
CA VAL A 779 -2.24 -15.19 24.41
C VAL A 779 -2.52 -14.46 23.09
N PHE A 780 -3.70 -14.67 22.53
CA PHE A 780 -4.19 -13.92 21.39
C PHE A 780 -5.08 -12.76 21.85
N LEU A 781 -4.92 -11.59 21.26
CA LEU A 781 -5.55 -10.34 21.67
C LEU A 781 -6.18 -9.69 20.45
N THR A 782 -7.47 -9.39 20.50
CA THR A 782 -8.19 -8.71 19.41
C THR A 782 -9.42 -7.93 19.91
N ASN A 783 -10.11 -7.21 19.02
CA ASN A 783 -11.36 -6.50 19.30
C ASN A 783 -12.45 -6.94 18.32
N ALA A 784 -13.70 -6.88 18.75
CA ALA A 784 -14.86 -7.20 17.94
C ALA A 784 -14.99 -6.26 16.73
N VAL A 785 -14.83 -4.96 16.96
CA VAL A 785 -14.65 -3.98 15.90
C VAL A 785 -13.22 -3.43 16.03
N PRO A 786 -12.36 -3.61 15.03
CA PRO A 786 -10.96 -3.22 15.11
C PRO A 786 -10.74 -1.71 14.90
N LEU A 787 -11.76 -0.88 15.01
CA LEU A 787 -11.70 0.57 14.81
C LEU A 787 -11.86 1.31 16.14
N TYR A 788 -11.14 2.40 16.33
CA TYR A 788 -11.37 3.27 17.48
C TYR A 788 -12.62 4.12 17.26
N LEU A 789 -13.63 3.90 18.11
CA LEU A 789 -14.94 4.51 17.96
C LEU A 789 -15.14 5.61 19.00
N THR A 790 -15.47 6.80 18.53
CA THR A 790 -15.87 7.94 19.37
C THR A 790 -17.32 8.34 19.13
N ASP A 791 -17.95 8.91 20.15
CA ASP A 791 -19.20 9.68 19.99
C ASP A 791 -18.93 11.07 19.45
N ASP A 792 -19.98 11.82 19.13
CA ASP A 792 -19.95 13.19 18.61
C ASP A 792 -19.22 14.20 19.54
N ARG A 793 -18.79 13.78 20.73
CA ARG A 793 -18.04 14.59 21.73
C ARG A 793 -16.62 14.07 21.93
N GLY A 794 -16.12 13.22 21.03
CA GLY A 794 -14.77 12.66 21.06
C GLY A 794 -14.54 11.66 22.20
N ARG A 795 -15.61 11.16 22.85
CA ARG A 795 -15.48 10.17 23.93
C ARG A 795 -15.54 8.78 23.34
N VAL A 796 -14.74 7.86 23.88
CA VAL A 796 -14.78 6.45 23.48
C VAL A 796 -16.20 5.91 23.64
N ARG A 797 -16.75 5.34 22.56
CA ARG A 797 -18.07 4.69 22.56
C ARG A 797 -17.96 3.21 22.24
N GLU A 798 -19.02 2.50 22.57
CA GLU A 798 -19.18 1.09 22.19
C GLU A 798 -19.59 0.99 20.70
N PRO A 799 -19.20 -0.09 20.02
CA PRO A 799 -19.71 -0.44 18.70
C PRO A 799 -21.23 -0.59 18.65
N THR A 800 -21.83 -0.20 17.54
CA THR A 800 -23.22 -0.49 17.20
C THR A 800 -23.39 -1.90 16.62
N ASP A 801 -24.62 -2.38 16.56
CA ASP A 801 -24.93 -3.72 16.01
C ASP A 801 -24.55 -3.86 14.55
N THR A 802 -24.70 -2.78 13.77
CA THR A 802 -24.29 -2.73 12.35
C THR A 802 -22.78 -2.86 12.22
N GLU A 803 -22.01 -2.09 13.01
CA GLU A 803 -20.54 -2.14 12.98
C GLU A 803 -20.02 -3.51 13.41
N ILE A 804 -20.67 -4.16 14.39
CA ILE A 804 -20.33 -5.53 14.78
C ILE A 804 -20.59 -6.52 13.64
N ALA A 805 -21.73 -6.39 12.95
CA ALA A 805 -22.08 -7.28 11.84
C ALA A 805 -21.12 -7.12 10.65
N GLU A 806 -20.71 -5.89 10.33
CA GLU A 806 -19.76 -5.60 9.25
C GLU A 806 -18.38 -6.24 9.48
N TRP A 807 -17.92 -6.27 10.74
CA TRP A 807 -16.60 -6.79 11.11
C TRP A 807 -16.60 -8.23 11.62
N HIS A 808 -17.77 -8.88 11.67
CA HIS A 808 -17.93 -10.24 12.19
C HIS A 808 -17.05 -11.27 11.45
N ASP A 809 -17.11 -11.29 10.12
CA ASP A 809 -16.36 -12.26 9.31
C ASP A 809 -14.85 -12.07 9.44
N TRP A 810 -14.42 -10.82 9.59
CA TRP A 810 -13.02 -10.50 9.89
C TRP A 810 -12.61 -11.06 11.26
N LEU A 811 -13.38 -10.79 12.32
CA LEU A 811 -13.10 -11.28 13.67
C LEU A 811 -13.02 -12.82 13.71
N MET A 812 -13.95 -13.51 13.04
CA MET A 812 -13.94 -14.97 13.00
C MET A 812 -12.72 -15.50 12.24
N GLY A 813 -12.34 -14.86 11.12
CA GLY A 813 -11.11 -15.19 10.40
C GLY A 813 -9.83 -15.00 11.23
N GLU A 814 -9.76 -13.94 12.04
CA GLU A 814 -8.64 -13.71 12.98
C GLU A 814 -8.54 -14.83 14.02
N LEU A 815 -9.68 -15.20 14.63
CA LEU A 815 -9.74 -16.28 15.62
C LEU A 815 -9.42 -17.63 14.99
N ASP A 816 -9.93 -17.95 13.82
CA ASP A 816 -9.66 -19.23 13.17
C ASP A 816 -8.19 -19.37 12.77
N ARG A 817 -7.55 -18.29 12.32
CA ARG A 817 -6.10 -18.26 12.07
C ARG A 817 -5.28 -18.40 13.36
N ALA A 818 -5.70 -17.76 14.44
CA ALA A 818 -5.03 -17.87 15.72
C ALA A 818 -5.26 -19.23 16.40
N GLY A 819 -6.36 -19.91 16.08
CA GLY A 819 -6.74 -21.22 16.61
C GLY A 819 -6.88 -21.30 18.14
N PRO A 820 -7.47 -20.32 18.85
CA PRO A 820 -7.57 -20.35 20.29
C PRO A 820 -8.56 -21.41 20.78
N ARG A 821 -8.15 -22.13 21.84
CA ARG A 821 -8.97 -23.17 22.48
C ARG A 821 -9.90 -22.62 23.55
N VAL A 822 -9.60 -21.45 24.11
CA VAL A 822 -10.46 -20.71 25.03
C VAL A 822 -10.60 -19.29 24.53
N VAL A 823 -11.81 -18.80 24.32
CA VAL A 823 -12.10 -17.42 23.91
C VAL A 823 -12.82 -16.70 25.04
N VAL A 824 -12.21 -15.59 25.49
CA VAL A 824 -12.70 -14.76 26.58
C VAL A 824 -13.20 -13.44 26.02
N ALA A 825 -14.50 -13.20 26.14
CA ALA A 825 -15.10 -11.90 25.87
C ALA A 825 -14.89 -10.95 27.06
N LEU A 826 -14.41 -9.73 26.78
CA LEU A 826 -14.28 -8.66 27.77
C LEU A 826 -15.47 -7.71 27.65
N GLY A 827 -16.48 -7.92 28.49
CA GLY A 827 -17.74 -7.19 28.48
C GLY A 827 -18.82 -7.79 27.58
N GLN A 828 -20.03 -7.21 27.65
CA GLN A 828 -21.21 -7.72 26.96
C GLN A 828 -21.16 -7.47 25.45
N THR A 829 -20.58 -6.36 25.00
CA THR A 829 -20.47 -6.04 23.57
C THR A 829 -19.60 -7.06 22.84
N ALA A 830 -18.44 -7.42 23.41
CA ALA A 830 -17.59 -8.48 22.87
C ALA A 830 -18.30 -9.85 22.88
N LYS A 831 -19.08 -10.16 23.93
CA LYS A 831 -19.89 -11.40 23.96
C LYS A 831 -20.93 -11.43 22.86
N LYS A 832 -21.60 -10.29 22.61
CA LYS A 832 -22.58 -10.16 21.53
C LYS A 832 -21.96 -10.41 20.17
N ALA A 833 -20.77 -9.84 19.91
CA ALA A 833 -20.04 -10.04 18.67
C ALA A 833 -19.57 -11.49 18.46
N LEU A 834 -19.18 -12.18 19.53
CA LEU A 834 -18.68 -13.55 19.46
C LEU A 834 -19.77 -14.62 19.46
N GLY A 835 -20.97 -14.31 19.97
CA GLY A 835 -22.05 -15.28 20.11
C GLY A 835 -21.63 -16.52 20.90
N GLU A 836 -21.84 -17.71 20.34
CA GLU A 836 -21.49 -19.00 20.95
C GLU A 836 -19.97 -19.24 21.02
N ARG A 837 -19.17 -18.50 20.24
CA ARG A 837 -17.71 -18.64 20.20
C ARG A 837 -17.02 -18.16 21.49
N ALA A 838 -17.70 -17.35 22.31
CA ALA A 838 -17.16 -16.90 23.60
C ALA A 838 -17.45 -17.90 24.72
N ASP A 839 -16.42 -18.59 25.20
CA ASP A 839 -16.48 -19.54 26.31
C ASP A 839 -16.70 -18.85 27.66
N PHE A 840 -16.07 -17.70 27.85
CA PHE A 840 -16.16 -16.91 29.08
C PHE A 840 -16.46 -15.45 28.79
N VAL A 841 -17.20 -14.82 29.71
CA VAL A 841 -17.43 -13.38 29.71
C VAL A 841 -16.90 -12.81 30.99
N LEU A 842 -15.85 -12.00 30.90
CA LEU A 842 -15.27 -11.29 32.01
C LEU A 842 -15.72 -9.82 31.99
N PRO A 843 -15.76 -9.14 33.14
CA PRO A 843 -15.95 -7.70 33.17
C PRO A 843 -14.92 -6.99 32.27
N HIS A 844 -15.33 -5.91 31.62
CA HIS A 844 -14.38 -5.14 30.80
C HIS A 844 -13.30 -4.52 31.71
N PRO A 845 -11.99 -4.54 31.36
CA PRO A 845 -10.93 -4.02 32.21
C PRO A 845 -11.14 -2.58 32.67
N MET A 846 -11.72 -1.72 31.82
CA MET A 846 -12.03 -0.34 32.20
C MET A 846 -13.20 -0.20 33.17
N ALA A 847 -14.17 -1.12 33.13
CA ALA A 847 -15.24 -1.14 34.12
C ALA A 847 -14.68 -1.51 35.51
N VAL A 848 -13.77 -2.49 35.57
CA VAL A 848 -13.10 -2.90 36.82
C VAL A 848 -12.25 -1.77 37.38
N ARG A 849 -11.49 -1.07 36.54
CA ARG A 849 -10.70 0.09 36.97
C ARG A 849 -11.56 1.24 37.50
N ARG A 850 -12.77 1.42 36.95
CA ARG A 850 -13.68 2.53 37.30
C ARG A 850 -14.55 2.25 38.52
N PHE A 851 -15.05 1.03 38.64
CA PHE A 851 -16.05 0.66 39.66
C PHE A 851 -15.52 -0.32 40.71
N GLY A 852 -14.28 -0.80 40.55
CA GLY A 852 -13.72 -1.88 41.34
C GLY A 852 -14.19 -3.26 40.87
N ASP A 853 -13.49 -4.30 41.30
CA ASP A 853 -13.95 -5.68 41.18
C ASP A 853 -14.82 -6.02 42.39
N SER A 854 -16.05 -6.51 42.17
CA SER A 854 -16.93 -7.03 43.22
C SER A 854 -16.52 -8.42 43.72
N GLY A 855 -15.39 -8.94 43.23
CA GLY A 855 -14.92 -10.32 43.41
C GLY A 855 -15.33 -11.23 42.25
N GLU A 856 -15.98 -10.69 41.22
CA GLU A 856 -16.40 -11.44 40.04
C GLU A 856 -15.21 -11.83 39.16
N VAL A 857 -14.22 -10.93 39.01
CA VAL A 857 -13.03 -11.20 38.19
C VAL A 857 -12.27 -12.38 38.78
N ALA A 858 -11.96 -12.37 40.07
CA ALA A 858 -11.27 -13.48 40.74
C ALA A 858 -12.02 -14.83 40.60
N ARG A 859 -13.34 -14.83 40.76
CA ARG A 859 -14.18 -16.04 40.62
C ARG A 859 -14.17 -16.58 39.20
N LYS A 860 -14.32 -15.71 38.19
CA LYS A 860 -14.34 -16.12 36.78
C LYS A 860 -12.96 -16.49 36.27
N LEU A 861 -11.90 -15.84 36.74
CA LEU A 861 -10.53 -16.25 36.44
C LEU A 861 -10.20 -17.64 36.97
N LYS A 862 -10.80 -18.07 38.10
CA LYS A 862 -10.70 -19.46 38.53
C LYS A 862 -11.34 -20.42 37.51
N GLN A 863 -12.46 -20.05 36.90
CA GLN A 863 -13.13 -20.86 35.87
C GLN A 863 -12.35 -20.87 34.56
N VAL A 864 -11.84 -19.71 34.12
CA VAL A 864 -10.96 -19.59 32.96
C VAL A 864 -9.69 -20.40 33.20
N ARG A 865 -9.07 -20.32 34.39
CA ARG A 865 -7.92 -21.14 34.76
C ARG A 865 -8.28 -22.62 34.71
N GLN A 866 -9.42 -23.05 35.25
CA GLN A 866 -9.84 -24.45 35.18
C GLN A 866 -10.08 -24.92 33.74
N ALA A 867 -10.62 -24.08 32.87
CA ALA A 867 -10.80 -24.41 31.46
C ALA A 867 -9.47 -24.40 30.69
N MET A 868 -8.58 -23.46 31.00
CA MET A 868 -7.22 -23.44 30.51
C MET A 868 -6.39 -24.59 31.07
N GLU A 869 -6.66 -25.08 32.27
CA GLU A 869 -6.08 -26.29 32.87
C GLU A 869 -6.69 -27.53 32.24
N ARG A 870 -7.95 -27.54 31.81
CA ARG A 870 -8.54 -28.63 31.01
C ARG A 870 -7.97 -28.63 29.59
N VAL A 871 -7.74 -27.46 29.01
CA VAL A 871 -7.11 -27.26 27.70
C VAL A 871 -5.61 -27.53 27.76
N ALA A 872 -4.94 -27.15 28.84
CA ALA A 872 -3.55 -27.49 29.12
C ALA A 872 -3.43 -28.97 29.46
N LYS A 873 -4.34 -29.56 30.23
CA LYS A 873 -4.51 -31.03 30.30
C LYS A 873 -4.97 -31.65 28.97
N ALA A 874 -5.29 -30.87 27.94
CA ALA A 874 -5.50 -31.36 26.59
C ALA A 874 -4.34 -30.97 25.63
N ASP A 875 -3.30 -30.27 26.10
CA ASP A 875 -2.13 -29.76 25.34
C ASP A 875 -0.79 -30.28 25.90
N ASP A 876 -0.66 -30.41 27.22
CA ASP A 876 0.29 -31.27 27.94
C ASP A 876 -0.11 -32.75 27.78
N LEU A 877 -1.28 -32.96 27.17
CA LEU A 877 -2.22 -33.99 27.56
C LEU A 877 -2.32 -34.10 29.07
N GLU A 878 -3.30 -34.86 29.48
CA GLU A 878 -3.48 -35.17 30.86
C GLU A 878 -2.15 -35.81 31.30
N GLU A 879 -1.75 -35.60 32.54
CA GLU A 879 -1.29 -36.75 33.28
C GLU A 879 -2.44 -37.78 33.19
N GLY A 880 -2.47 -38.56 32.09
CA GLY A 880 -3.61 -39.36 31.65
C GLY A 880 -3.64 -39.72 30.15
N ASP A 881 -3.36 -38.78 29.23
CA ASP A 881 -3.48 -39.03 27.79
C ASP A 881 -2.08 -39.15 27.17
N THR A 882 -1.88 -40.23 26.45
CA THR A 882 -0.65 -40.70 25.83
C THR A 882 -0.44 -40.07 24.45
N ARG A 883 0.79 -40.09 23.91
CA ARG A 883 1.08 -39.77 22.47
C ARG A 883 0.10 -40.46 21.49
N ALA A 884 -0.48 -41.57 21.91
CA ALA A 884 -1.49 -42.33 21.20
C ALA A 884 -2.87 -41.63 21.12
N GLU A 885 -3.31 -40.86 22.13
CA GLU A 885 -4.55 -40.07 22.04
C GLU A 885 -4.41 -38.90 21.03
N VAL A 886 -3.26 -38.22 21.00
CA VAL A 886 -2.98 -37.17 19.98
C VAL A 886 -3.02 -37.76 18.58
N ALA A 887 -2.36 -38.90 18.39
CA ALA A 887 -2.32 -39.59 17.13
C ALA A 887 -3.71 -40.07 16.71
N ALA A 888 -4.53 -40.58 17.64
CA ALA A 888 -5.90 -41.01 17.35
C ALA A 888 -6.79 -39.84 16.90
N LYS A 889 -6.67 -38.67 17.53
CA LYS A 889 -7.43 -37.47 17.13
C LYS A 889 -6.99 -36.94 15.76
N TRP A 890 -5.68 -36.84 15.53
CA TRP A 890 -5.17 -36.44 14.22
C TRP A 890 -5.60 -37.41 13.13
N TRP A 891 -5.60 -38.71 13.43
CA TRP A 891 -6.03 -39.74 12.50
C TRP A 891 -7.52 -39.64 12.17
N ALA A 892 -8.39 -39.39 13.16
CA ALA A 892 -9.83 -39.22 12.96
C ALA A 892 -10.17 -38.17 11.89
N ASP A 893 -9.42 -37.07 11.84
CA ASP A 893 -9.64 -35.97 10.90
C ASP A 893 -8.99 -36.21 9.51
N ASN A 894 -7.97 -37.07 9.41
CA ASN A 894 -7.09 -37.15 8.24
C ASN A 894 -7.08 -38.50 7.52
N TRP A 895 -7.52 -39.59 8.15
CA TRP A 895 -7.47 -40.95 7.59
C TRP A 895 -8.04 -41.09 6.15
N PRO A 896 -9.08 -40.36 5.70
CA PRO A 896 -9.61 -40.49 4.34
C PRO A 896 -8.65 -39.97 3.25
N LYS A 897 -7.46 -39.51 3.62
CA LYS A 897 -6.42 -39.01 2.71
C LYS A 897 -5.11 -39.79 2.83
N MET A 898 -5.02 -40.80 3.71
CA MET A 898 -3.74 -41.41 4.10
C MET A 898 -3.36 -42.68 3.33
N PHE A 899 -4.22 -43.18 2.45
CA PHE A 899 -3.94 -44.36 1.63
C PHE A 899 -3.15 -44.00 0.35
N PRO A 900 -2.29 -44.90 -0.15
CA PRO A 900 -1.61 -44.73 -1.43
C PRO A 900 -2.60 -44.65 -2.61
N PRO A 901 -2.32 -43.85 -3.67
CA PRO A 901 -3.24 -43.68 -4.80
C PRO A 901 -3.67 -44.97 -5.51
N ASP A 902 -2.79 -45.97 -5.59
CA ASP A 902 -3.05 -47.29 -6.18
C ASP A 902 -3.52 -48.33 -5.14
N GLY A 903 -3.59 -47.93 -3.87
CA GLY A 903 -3.97 -48.77 -2.73
C GLY A 903 -2.87 -49.71 -2.26
N LYS A 904 -1.63 -49.57 -2.75
CA LYS A 904 -0.49 -50.44 -2.43
C LYS A 904 0.68 -49.63 -1.88
N GLY A 905 1.46 -50.21 -0.96
CA GLY A 905 2.65 -49.56 -0.44
C GLY A 905 3.60 -50.52 0.26
N ARG A 906 4.75 -50.01 0.72
CA ARG A 906 5.64 -50.75 1.62
C ARG A 906 5.18 -50.64 3.07
N TYR A 907 5.46 -51.67 3.86
CA TYR A 907 5.33 -51.61 5.31
C TYR A 907 6.59 -52.12 5.99
N VAL A 908 6.80 -51.67 7.23
CA VAL A 908 7.80 -52.22 8.14
C VAL A 908 7.17 -52.40 9.51
N TYR A 909 7.44 -53.53 10.14
CA TYR A 909 7.10 -53.80 11.52
C TYR A 909 8.38 -53.84 12.35
N HIS A 910 8.52 -52.87 13.23
CA HIS A 910 9.57 -52.88 14.23
C HIS A 910 9.01 -53.38 15.55
N HIS A 911 9.79 -54.12 16.31
CA HIS A 911 9.63 -54.12 17.76
C HIS A 911 10.83 -53.45 18.41
N HIS A 912 10.66 -52.98 19.62
CA HIS A 912 11.74 -52.34 20.36
C HIS A 912 11.61 -52.51 21.86
N TYR A 913 12.78 -52.53 22.49
CA TYR A 913 12.93 -52.55 23.94
C TYR A 913 13.17 -51.13 24.41
N ARG A 914 12.44 -50.72 25.45
CA ARG A 914 12.52 -49.39 26.05
C ARG A 914 13.05 -49.49 27.47
N GLY A 915 13.85 -48.50 27.90
CA GLY A 915 14.35 -48.42 29.28
C GLY A 915 15.75 -49.00 29.46
N LEU A 916 16.48 -49.22 28.37
CA LEU A 916 17.79 -49.85 28.39
C LEU A 916 18.86 -48.91 28.97
N SER A 917 19.76 -49.47 29.78
CA SER A 917 21.06 -48.86 30.06
C SER A 917 21.97 -48.93 28.82
N GLN A 918 23.03 -48.12 28.81
CA GLN A 918 23.98 -48.10 27.70
C GLN A 918 24.62 -49.47 27.46
N ASP A 919 24.91 -50.25 28.51
CA ASP A 919 25.48 -51.59 28.35
C ASP A 919 24.46 -52.60 27.82
N GLU A 920 23.19 -52.51 28.24
CA GLU A 920 22.13 -53.37 27.71
C GLU A 920 21.86 -53.14 26.22
N THR A 921 22.20 -51.96 25.66
CA THR A 921 22.10 -51.74 24.20
C THR A 921 23.04 -52.65 23.40
N LYS A 922 24.04 -53.26 24.04
CA LYS A 922 25.00 -54.19 23.40
C LYS A 922 24.48 -55.62 23.32
N LEU A 923 23.47 -55.98 24.12
CA LEU A 923 22.86 -57.32 24.13
C LEU A 923 22.14 -57.62 22.81
N ASP A 924 22.13 -58.88 22.40
CA ASP A 924 21.33 -59.32 21.25
C ASP A 924 19.83 -59.46 21.59
N GLU A 925 19.01 -59.77 20.59
CA GLU A 925 17.56 -59.86 20.78
C GLU A 925 17.16 -61.00 21.74
N GLU A 926 17.86 -62.13 21.70
CA GLU A 926 17.56 -63.30 22.51
C GLU A 926 17.93 -63.08 23.98
N GLU A 927 19.03 -62.36 24.22
CA GLU A 927 19.44 -61.88 25.53
C GLU A 927 18.45 -60.83 26.08
N LEU A 928 18.03 -59.86 25.25
CA LEU A 928 17.06 -58.84 25.64
C LEU A 928 15.69 -59.45 25.98
N LEU A 929 15.25 -60.48 25.27
CA LEU A 929 14.00 -61.19 25.57
C LEU A 929 14.02 -61.93 26.92
N ARG A 930 15.21 -62.17 27.50
CA ARG A 930 15.35 -62.76 28.85
C ARG A 930 15.36 -61.72 29.98
N THR A 931 15.43 -60.43 29.65
CA THR A 931 15.35 -59.33 30.63
C THR A 931 13.92 -59.11 31.12
N SER A 932 13.72 -58.16 32.03
CA SER A 932 12.39 -57.75 32.54
C SER A 932 11.84 -56.48 31.86
N HIS A 933 12.41 -56.06 30.72
CA HIS A 933 11.95 -54.86 30.00
C HIS A 933 10.59 -55.10 29.31
N SER A 934 9.96 -54.00 28.88
CA SER A 934 8.74 -54.08 28.06
C SER A 934 9.10 -54.07 26.57
N LEU A 935 8.38 -54.87 25.79
CA LEU A 935 8.51 -54.94 24.34
C LEU A 935 7.36 -54.16 23.71
N HIS A 936 7.67 -53.32 22.73
CA HIS A 936 6.69 -52.45 22.05
C HIS A 936 6.77 -52.66 20.54
N GLY A 937 5.62 -52.82 19.89
CA GLY A 937 5.54 -53.02 18.44
C GLY A 937 5.13 -51.74 17.72
N ASP A 938 5.70 -51.51 16.55
CA ASP A 938 5.46 -50.35 15.72
C ASP A 938 5.30 -50.76 14.24
N LEU A 939 4.05 -50.89 13.80
CA LEU A 939 3.69 -51.15 12.41
C LEU A 939 3.60 -49.83 11.64
N ARG A 940 4.32 -49.70 10.55
CA ARG A 940 4.39 -48.48 9.73
C ARG A 940 4.11 -48.81 8.28
N PHE A 941 3.36 -47.93 7.64
CA PHE A 941 2.86 -48.08 6.28
C PHE A 941 3.18 -46.84 5.47
N GLU A 942 3.66 -47.05 4.26
CA GLU A 942 3.85 -45.98 3.28
C GLU A 942 2.51 -45.39 2.86
N GLY A 943 2.32 -44.08 3.05
CA GLY A 943 1.17 -43.31 2.60
C GLY A 943 1.47 -42.47 1.35
N PRO A 944 0.61 -41.51 0.98
CA PRO A 944 0.81 -40.65 -0.18
C PRO A 944 1.98 -39.67 0.01
N ASP A 945 2.58 -39.22 -1.09
CA ASP A 945 3.64 -38.20 -1.14
C ASP A 945 4.89 -38.50 -0.27
N GLY A 946 5.08 -39.75 0.16
CA GLY A 946 6.24 -40.18 0.96
C GLY A 946 6.12 -39.98 2.47
N GLU A 947 4.92 -39.74 3.00
CA GLU A 947 4.67 -39.79 4.45
C GLU A 947 4.35 -41.22 4.93
N LEU A 948 4.70 -41.57 6.18
CA LEU A 948 4.30 -42.84 6.79
C LEU A 948 3.13 -42.64 7.74
N TRP A 949 2.12 -43.49 7.63
CA TRP A 949 1.16 -43.71 8.71
C TRP A 949 1.52 -44.97 9.50
N GLY A 950 0.96 -45.14 10.69
CA GLY A 950 1.32 -46.32 11.48
C GLY A 950 0.47 -46.56 12.72
N PHE A 951 0.74 -47.69 13.35
CA PHE A 951 0.02 -48.24 14.48
C PHE A 951 1.02 -48.83 15.49
N SER A 952 0.92 -48.39 16.73
CA SER A 952 1.62 -48.98 17.87
C SER A 952 0.86 -50.20 18.36
N VAL A 953 1.57 -51.28 18.65
CA VAL A 953 1.03 -52.54 19.12
C VAL A 953 1.56 -52.80 20.52
N PHE A 954 0.65 -52.99 21.47
CA PHE A 954 1.01 -53.22 22.87
C PHE A 954 1.31 -54.70 23.09
N LEU A 955 2.59 -55.06 22.95
CA LEU A 955 3.05 -56.45 23.08
C LEU A 955 3.20 -56.90 24.55
N GLY A 956 3.33 -55.96 25.48
CA GLY A 956 3.45 -56.25 26.91
C GLY A 956 4.88 -56.57 27.36
N THR A 957 5.02 -57.48 28.31
CA THR A 957 6.31 -57.84 28.93
C THR A 957 7.09 -58.85 28.09
N THR A 958 8.42 -58.88 28.25
CA THR A 958 9.29 -59.91 27.66
C THR A 958 8.90 -61.33 28.04
N GLU A 959 8.35 -61.55 29.24
CA GLU A 959 7.87 -62.87 29.66
C GLU A 959 6.66 -63.33 28.85
N GLU A 960 5.67 -62.47 28.63
CA GLU A 960 4.49 -62.76 27.81
C GLU A 960 4.87 -63.06 26.37
N ASN A 961 5.81 -62.28 25.81
CA ASN A 961 6.34 -62.49 24.47
C ASN A 961 7.09 -63.83 24.37
N ARG A 962 7.96 -64.15 25.32
CA ARG A 962 8.64 -65.46 25.37
C ARG A 962 7.65 -66.64 25.45
N LYS A 963 6.56 -66.52 26.23
CA LYS A 963 5.50 -67.54 26.30
C LYS A 963 4.74 -67.71 24.98
N ALA A 964 4.58 -66.62 24.21
CA ALA A 964 3.98 -66.64 22.88
C ALA A 964 4.95 -67.13 21.78
N GLY A 965 6.22 -67.44 22.12
CA GLY A 965 7.24 -67.85 21.15
C GLY A 965 7.98 -66.70 20.47
N GLY A 966 7.98 -65.51 21.08
CA GLY A 966 8.64 -64.30 20.56
C GLY A 966 7.69 -63.11 20.51
N ASP A 967 7.72 -62.36 19.43
CA ASP A 967 6.82 -61.21 19.23
C ASP A 967 5.35 -61.64 19.13
N ARG A 968 4.49 -61.08 19.99
CA ARG A 968 3.07 -61.44 20.07
C ARG A 968 2.23 -61.05 18.85
N LEU A 969 2.61 -60.03 18.08
CA LEU A 969 1.89 -59.73 16.83
C LEU A 969 2.24 -60.76 15.76
N ILE A 970 3.53 -61.13 15.68
CA ILE A 970 3.96 -62.18 14.77
C ILE A 970 3.29 -63.52 15.12
N ALA A 971 3.24 -63.85 16.40
CA ALA A 971 2.65 -65.08 16.90
C ALA A 971 1.12 -65.01 17.08
N LEU A 972 0.47 -63.93 16.64
CA LEU A 972 -0.96 -63.70 16.87
C LEU A 972 -1.81 -64.81 16.22
N PRO A 973 -2.57 -65.61 17.01
CA PRO A 973 -3.45 -66.63 16.47
C PRO A 973 -4.59 -66.06 15.63
N PRO A 974 -5.17 -66.83 14.69
CA PRO A 974 -6.40 -66.43 14.02
C PRO A 974 -7.56 -66.22 15.01
N ASP A 975 -8.39 -65.21 14.75
CA ASP A 975 -9.50 -64.72 15.58
C ASP A 975 -9.08 -64.20 16.97
N ASP A 976 -7.81 -63.85 17.14
CA ASP A 976 -7.29 -63.16 18.33
C ASP A 976 -6.87 -61.73 17.99
N ASN A 977 -6.66 -60.92 19.03
CA ASN A 977 -6.29 -59.52 18.87
C ASN A 977 -5.31 -58.98 19.90
N LEU A 978 -4.68 -57.87 19.51
CA LEU A 978 -3.84 -57.08 20.38
C LEU A 978 -4.34 -55.66 20.43
N GLN A 979 -4.23 -55.04 21.60
CA GLN A 979 -4.51 -53.63 21.73
C GLN A 979 -3.40 -52.81 21.05
N GLY A 980 -3.81 -51.74 20.40
CA GLY A 980 -2.89 -50.79 19.79
C GLY A 980 -3.42 -49.37 19.78
N SER A 981 -2.70 -48.51 19.06
CA SER A 981 -3.02 -47.09 18.93
C SER A 981 -2.34 -46.49 17.70
N PHE A 982 -2.96 -45.49 17.08
CA PHE A 982 -2.35 -44.80 15.95
C PHE A 982 -1.04 -44.10 16.33
N LYS A 983 -0.16 -43.95 15.34
CA LYS A 983 1.03 -43.10 15.41
C LYS A 983 0.81 -41.79 14.65
N LEU A 984 1.49 -40.74 15.08
CA LEU A 984 1.67 -39.54 14.27
C LEU A 984 2.48 -39.87 13.01
N SER A 985 2.26 -39.10 11.94
CA SER A 985 3.00 -39.23 10.68
C SER A 985 4.51 -39.22 10.91
N GLN A 986 5.25 -40.14 10.25
CA GLN A 986 6.70 -40.30 10.41
C GLN A 986 7.44 -40.22 9.07
N PRO A 987 8.74 -39.86 9.06
CA PRO A 987 9.53 -39.80 7.83
C PRO A 987 9.68 -41.16 7.13
N LYS A 988 9.65 -41.18 5.79
CA LYS A 988 9.85 -42.38 4.95
C LYS A 988 11.08 -43.21 5.30
N ALA A 989 12.14 -42.57 5.77
CA ALA A 989 13.39 -43.22 6.16
C ALA A 989 13.20 -44.35 7.20
N TRP A 990 12.12 -44.29 7.99
CA TRP A 990 11.78 -45.36 8.93
C TRP A 990 11.46 -46.70 8.27
N LEU A 991 11.13 -46.75 6.97
CA LEU A 991 10.95 -48.02 6.24
C LEU A 991 12.24 -48.85 6.12
N ASP A 992 13.40 -48.21 6.28
CA ASP A 992 14.71 -48.86 6.11
C ASP A 992 15.53 -48.86 7.42
N VAL A 993 14.98 -48.31 8.52
CA VAL A 993 15.58 -48.38 9.85
C VAL A 993 15.63 -49.83 10.31
N ALA A 994 16.68 -50.20 11.03
CA ALA A 994 16.92 -51.55 11.55
C ALA A 994 17.01 -52.71 10.52
N SER A 995 16.81 -52.45 9.22
CA SER A 995 16.77 -53.45 8.14
C SER A 995 18.02 -54.32 7.98
N LYS A 996 19.21 -53.78 8.27
CA LYS A 996 20.49 -54.52 8.19
C LYS A 996 21.06 -54.89 9.55
N LYS A 997 20.83 -54.06 10.56
CA LYS A 997 21.33 -54.22 11.92
C LYS A 997 20.44 -53.44 12.88
N PRO A 998 20.32 -53.88 14.16
CA PRO A 998 19.50 -53.19 15.14
C PRO A 998 19.86 -51.70 15.28
N TYR A 999 18.84 -50.86 15.45
CA TYR A 999 19.00 -49.42 15.64
C TYR A 999 18.89 -49.05 17.12
N VAL A 1000 19.86 -48.30 17.65
CA VAL A 1000 19.85 -47.82 19.04
C VAL A 1000 19.47 -46.34 19.05
N SER A 1001 18.41 -46.00 19.76
CA SER A 1001 18.01 -44.63 20.06
C SER A 1001 18.58 -44.19 21.40
N GLU A 1002 19.30 -43.07 21.40
CA GLU A 1002 19.84 -42.43 22.60
C GLU A 1002 18.74 -41.84 23.49
N PRO A 1003 18.99 -41.61 24.79
CA PRO A 1003 18.05 -40.93 25.69
C PRO A 1003 17.51 -39.63 25.09
N GLY A 1004 16.21 -39.42 25.20
CA GLY A 1004 15.49 -38.31 24.56
C GLY A 1004 15.12 -38.53 23.09
N GLY A 1005 15.65 -39.57 22.44
CA GLY A 1005 15.30 -39.96 21.07
C GLY A 1005 13.96 -40.72 20.95
N VAL A 1006 13.68 -41.25 19.75
CA VAL A 1006 12.43 -41.97 19.44
C VAL A 1006 12.41 -43.34 20.14
N GLY A 1007 11.34 -43.65 20.88
CA GLY A 1007 11.19 -44.90 21.63
C GLY A 1007 11.94 -44.96 22.97
N SER A 1008 12.92 -44.08 23.20
CA SER A 1008 13.66 -43.94 24.46
C SER A 1008 12.88 -43.16 25.54
N THR A 1009 13.35 -43.20 26.78
CA THR A 1009 12.94 -42.23 27.81
C THR A 1009 13.91 -41.04 27.80
N SER A 1010 13.66 -40.01 28.61
CA SER A 1010 14.60 -38.89 28.76
C SER A 1010 15.99 -39.31 29.28
N GLU A 1011 16.09 -40.48 29.91
CA GLU A 1011 17.31 -40.94 30.60
C GLU A 1011 17.81 -42.33 30.14
N LYS A 1012 16.99 -43.08 29.39
CA LYS A 1012 17.28 -44.47 29.00
C LYS A 1012 17.14 -44.67 27.51
N TYR A 1013 17.98 -45.56 26.98
CA TYR A 1013 18.06 -45.90 25.57
C TYR A 1013 16.86 -46.76 25.14
N ALA A 1014 16.64 -46.85 23.83
CA ALA A 1014 15.80 -47.87 23.21
C ALA A 1014 16.55 -48.58 22.08
N LYS A 1015 16.18 -49.83 21.81
CA LYS A 1015 16.79 -50.61 20.72
C LYS A 1015 15.71 -51.25 19.86
N PHE A 1016 15.73 -50.94 18.58
CA PHE A 1016 14.79 -51.35 17.55
C PHE A 1016 15.35 -52.49 16.71
N PHE A 1017 14.50 -53.46 16.40
CA PHE A 1017 14.75 -54.55 15.46
C PHE A 1017 13.65 -54.53 14.40
N GLU A 1018 14.02 -54.78 13.15
CA GLU A 1018 13.04 -55.05 12.09
C GLU A 1018 12.53 -56.49 12.28
N ALA A 1019 11.28 -56.62 12.71
CA ALA A 1019 10.68 -57.92 13.00
C ALA A 1019 10.06 -58.57 11.75
N ASP A 1020 9.56 -57.74 10.82
CA ASP A 1020 9.10 -58.12 9.49
C ASP A 1020 8.97 -56.87 8.60
N SER A 1021 9.08 -57.04 7.28
CA SER A 1021 8.83 -55.97 6.32
C SER A 1021 8.33 -56.55 5.00
N GLY A 1022 7.69 -55.71 4.18
CA GLY A 1022 7.12 -56.19 2.92
C GLY A 1022 6.27 -55.15 2.22
N THR A 1023 5.29 -55.64 1.45
CA THR A 1023 4.28 -54.79 0.81
C THR A 1023 2.92 -55.01 1.45
N TYR A 1024 2.04 -54.03 1.33
CA TYR A 1024 0.67 -54.13 1.80
C TYR A 1024 -0.30 -53.60 0.76
N GLU A 1025 -1.54 -54.08 0.85
CA GLU A 1025 -2.68 -53.57 0.09
C GLU A 1025 -3.80 -53.15 1.04
N ILE A 1026 -4.51 -52.07 0.73
CA ILE A 1026 -5.69 -51.68 1.51
C ILE A 1026 -6.96 -52.34 0.95
N GLY A 1027 -7.87 -52.67 1.85
CA GLY A 1027 -9.25 -53.07 1.55
C GLY A 1027 -10.23 -51.93 1.82
N VAL A 1028 -11.30 -52.22 2.58
CA VAL A 1028 -12.31 -51.22 2.96
C VAL A 1028 -11.90 -50.47 4.23
N TRP A 1029 -11.92 -49.13 4.20
CA TRP A 1029 -11.69 -48.28 5.37
C TRP A 1029 -12.90 -47.41 5.69
N ARG A 1030 -13.22 -47.30 6.98
CA ARG A 1030 -14.26 -46.45 7.58
C ARG A 1030 -13.78 -45.94 8.93
N GLU A 1031 -14.52 -45.00 9.54
CA GLU A 1031 -14.09 -44.28 10.75
C GLU A 1031 -13.61 -45.19 11.90
N HIS A 1032 -14.19 -46.39 12.04
CA HIS A 1032 -13.89 -47.33 13.11
C HIS A 1032 -13.28 -48.67 12.64
N MET A 1033 -12.90 -48.81 11.36
CA MET A 1033 -12.30 -50.05 10.84
C MET A 1033 -11.40 -49.77 9.64
N PHE A 1034 -10.18 -50.31 9.67
CA PHE A 1034 -9.22 -50.27 8.56
C PHE A 1034 -8.79 -51.69 8.19
N GLU A 1035 -9.14 -52.12 6.99
CA GLU A 1035 -8.72 -53.41 6.44
C GLU A 1035 -7.40 -53.28 5.67
N VAL A 1036 -6.41 -54.11 6.03
CA VAL A 1036 -5.11 -54.19 5.36
C VAL A 1036 -4.70 -55.63 5.10
N PHE A 1037 -4.03 -55.85 3.98
CA PHE A 1037 -3.50 -57.15 3.55
C PHE A 1037 -1.97 -57.06 3.52
N LEU A 1038 -1.30 -57.76 4.42
CA LEU A 1038 0.14 -57.75 4.55
C LEU A 1038 0.77 -58.88 3.74
N HIS A 1039 1.89 -58.58 3.08
CA HIS A 1039 2.67 -59.51 2.25
C HIS A 1039 4.15 -59.48 2.66
N GLY A 1040 4.44 -59.77 3.92
CA GLY A 1040 5.81 -60.04 4.39
C GLY A 1040 6.11 -61.52 4.54
N GLU A 1041 7.25 -61.80 5.16
CA GLU A 1041 7.68 -63.17 5.44
C GLU A 1041 6.92 -63.74 6.63
N ARG A 1042 6.72 -62.92 7.68
CA ARG A 1042 6.09 -63.35 8.95
C ARG A 1042 4.67 -62.81 9.12
N LEU A 1043 4.42 -61.55 8.78
CA LEU A 1043 3.08 -60.95 8.77
C LEU A 1043 2.47 -61.08 7.38
N LYS A 1044 1.59 -62.08 7.22
CA LYS A 1044 0.92 -62.36 5.95
C LYS A 1044 -0.57 -62.58 6.13
N GLY A 1045 -1.34 -62.00 5.21
CA GLY A 1045 -2.80 -62.12 5.14
C GLY A 1045 -3.53 -60.84 5.54
N ARG A 1046 -4.84 -60.99 5.72
CA ARG A 1046 -5.79 -59.95 6.11
C ARG A 1046 -5.70 -59.66 7.60
N PHE A 1047 -5.60 -58.37 7.94
CA PHE A 1047 -5.66 -57.81 9.28
C PHE A 1047 -6.67 -56.67 9.32
N LEU A 1048 -7.36 -56.54 10.45
CA LEU A 1048 -8.31 -55.45 10.69
C LEU A 1048 -7.79 -54.60 11.85
N LEU A 1049 -7.78 -53.28 11.66
CA LEU A 1049 -7.57 -52.34 12.77
C LEU A 1049 -8.93 -51.77 13.14
N GLU A 1050 -9.48 -52.18 14.28
CA GLU A 1050 -10.87 -51.89 14.65
C GLU A 1050 -10.97 -51.12 15.96
N TYR A 1051 -11.88 -50.13 16.01
CA TYR A 1051 -12.18 -49.41 17.24
C TYR A 1051 -13.35 -50.08 17.96
N ALA A 1052 -13.05 -51.01 18.87
CA ALA A 1052 -14.04 -51.88 19.51
C ALA A 1052 -14.14 -51.64 21.03
N PRO A 1053 -15.32 -51.89 21.64
CA PRO A 1053 -15.46 -51.88 23.10
C PRO A 1053 -14.74 -53.06 23.75
N VAL A 1054 -14.03 -52.81 24.84
CA VAL A 1054 -13.43 -53.83 25.70
C VAL A 1054 -14.14 -53.91 27.06
N ALA A 1055 -13.88 -54.99 27.82
CA ALA A 1055 -14.44 -55.18 29.14
C ALA A 1055 -14.22 -53.93 30.03
N GLY A 1056 -15.30 -53.38 30.58
CA GLY A 1056 -15.28 -52.11 31.33
C GLY A 1056 -15.86 -50.90 30.58
N GLY A 1057 -16.35 -51.07 29.34
CA GLY A 1057 -17.11 -50.03 28.62
C GLY A 1057 -16.25 -48.97 27.92
N ARG A 1058 -14.92 -49.04 28.03
CA ARG A 1058 -13.98 -48.23 27.24
C ARG A 1058 -13.84 -48.82 25.85
N ARG A 1059 -13.74 -47.98 24.82
CA ARG A 1059 -13.36 -48.41 23.46
C ARG A 1059 -11.86 -48.23 23.26
N VAL A 1060 -11.23 -49.19 22.59
CA VAL A 1060 -9.81 -49.15 22.26
C VAL A 1060 -9.62 -49.62 20.82
N TRP A 1061 -8.48 -49.25 20.23
CA TRP A 1061 -8.08 -49.76 18.93
C TRP A 1061 -7.46 -51.14 19.10
N LEU A 1062 -7.93 -52.09 18.30
CA LEU A 1062 -7.45 -53.47 18.24
C LEU A 1062 -6.83 -53.74 16.88
N ILE A 1063 -5.85 -54.64 16.83
CA ILE A 1063 -5.39 -55.27 15.61
C ILE A 1063 -5.82 -56.74 15.65
N ASP A 1064 -6.81 -57.07 14.83
CA ASP A 1064 -7.44 -58.38 14.73
C ASP A 1064 -6.87 -59.14 13.53
N ARG A 1065 -6.59 -60.43 13.72
CA ARG A 1065 -6.22 -61.34 12.63
C ARG A 1065 -7.38 -62.30 12.35
N PRO A 1066 -8.34 -61.95 11.48
CA PRO A 1066 -9.50 -62.80 11.23
C PRO A 1066 -9.11 -64.14 10.61
N LYS A 1067 -9.76 -65.23 11.02
CA LYS A 1067 -9.62 -66.53 10.37
C LYS A 1067 -10.19 -66.50 8.94
N ASP A 1068 -11.25 -65.74 8.72
CA ASP A 1068 -11.76 -65.46 7.38
C ASP A 1068 -10.91 -64.39 6.68
N GLN A 1069 -10.24 -64.83 5.63
CA GLN A 1069 -9.33 -64.03 4.82
C GLN A 1069 -10.03 -63.38 3.62
N THR A 1070 -11.34 -63.60 3.44
CA THR A 1070 -12.14 -62.98 2.37
C THR A 1070 -12.19 -61.46 2.56
N PRO A 1071 -11.91 -60.65 1.52
CA PRO A 1071 -12.01 -59.20 1.62
C PRO A 1071 -13.40 -58.69 2.00
N TYR A 1072 -13.47 -57.59 2.77
CA TYR A 1072 -14.74 -57.01 3.20
C TYR A 1072 -15.64 -56.65 2.01
N ALA A 1073 -15.06 -56.11 0.94
CA ALA A 1073 -15.77 -55.74 -0.28
C ALA A 1073 -16.40 -56.93 -1.04
N LYS A 1074 -15.93 -58.18 -0.82
CA LYS A 1074 -16.53 -59.40 -1.40
C LYS A 1074 -17.73 -59.91 -0.63
N SER A 1075 -17.75 -59.66 0.68
CA SER A 1075 -18.79 -60.15 1.59
C SER A 1075 -19.92 -59.16 1.82
N HIS A 1076 -19.75 -57.89 1.41
CA HIS A 1076 -20.71 -56.81 1.63
C HIS A 1076 -20.98 -56.05 0.32
N LYS A 1077 -22.23 -55.63 0.12
CA LYS A 1077 -22.60 -54.74 -1.00
C LYS A 1077 -22.31 -53.30 -0.62
N LEU A 1078 -21.77 -52.53 -1.56
CA LEU A 1078 -21.42 -51.14 -1.36
C LEU A 1078 -22.65 -50.29 -0.94
N GLU A 1079 -23.81 -50.55 -1.54
CA GLU A 1079 -25.04 -49.80 -1.30
C GLU A 1079 -25.54 -49.98 0.15
N ASP A 1080 -25.47 -51.21 0.66
CA ASP A 1080 -25.89 -51.55 2.02
C ASP A 1080 -24.97 -50.87 3.05
N VAL A 1081 -23.65 -50.88 2.78
CA VAL A 1081 -22.65 -50.21 3.62
C VAL A 1081 -22.84 -48.70 3.60
N LEU A 1082 -23.11 -48.09 2.44
CA LEU A 1082 -23.41 -46.66 2.35
C LEU A 1082 -24.67 -46.28 3.12
N ALA A 1083 -25.72 -47.12 3.10
CA ALA A 1083 -26.92 -46.91 3.89
C ALA A 1083 -26.63 -46.97 5.40
N GLU A 1084 -25.89 -47.99 5.85
CA GLU A 1084 -25.45 -48.14 7.24
C GLU A 1084 -24.66 -46.92 7.72
N LEU A 1085 -23.73 -46.42 6.91
CA LEU A 1085 -22.89 -45.28 7.27
C LEU A 1085 -23.69 -43.98 7.36
N ARG A 1086 -24.73 -43.79 6.53
CA ARG A 1086 -25.66 -42.65 6.66
C ARG A 1086 -26.43 -42.69 7.97
N GLU A 1087 -26.92 -43.86 8.37
CA GLU A 1087 -27.60 -44.03 9.66
C GLU A 1087 -26.68 -43.76 10.85
N LYS A 1088 -25.39 -44.05 10.69
CA LYS A 1088 -24.35 -43.84 11.71
C LYS A 1088 -23.67 -42.48 11.64
N ASP A 1089 -24.14 -41.57 10.78
CA ASP A 1089 -23.58 -40.23 10.55
C ASP A 1089 -22.06 -40.24 10.20
N GLN A 1090 -21.60 -41.29 9.51
CA GLN A 1090 -20.22 -41.42 9.08
C GLN A 1090 -20.05 -40.85 7.67
N ARG A 1091 -19.19 -39.84 7.55
CA ARG A 1091 -19.04 -39.07 6.31
C ARG A 1091 -18.25 -39.79 5.21
N TRP A 1092 -17.22 -40.56 5.55
CA TRP A 1092 -16.26 -41.06 4.57
C TRP A 1092 -16.23 -42.58 4.53
N LEU A 1093 -16.20 -43.12 3.31
CA LEU A 1093 -15.93 -44.53 3.02
C LEU A 1093 -14.80 -44.63 1.99
N VAL A 1094 -13.80 -45.47 2.23
CA VAL A 1094 -12.83 -45.87 1.21
C VAL A 1094 -13.12 -47.33 0.87
N TRP A 1095 -13.45 -47.58 -0.40
CA TRP A 1095 -13.86 -48.89 -0.88
C TRP A 1095 -12.86 -49.46 -1.86
N ARG A 1096 -12.35 -50.67 -1.58
CA ARG A 1096 -11.48 -51.42 -2.48
C ARG A 1096 -11.64 -52.92 -2.26
N ASP A 1097 -11.74 -53.64 -3.37
CA ASP A 1097 -11.52 -55.09 -3.41
C ASP A 1097 -10.09 -55.35 -3.93
N PRO A 1098 -9.17 -55.84 -3.09
CA PRO A 1098 -7.79 -56.10 -3.49
C PRO A 1098 -7.67 -57.23 -4.54
N GLU A 1099 -8.67 -58.10 -4.69
CA GLU A 1099 -8.63 -59.21 -5.67
C GLU A 1099 -9.12 -58.79 -7.06
N GLU A 1100 -10.06 -57.85 -7.16
CA GLU A 1100 -10.55 -57.33 -8.45
C GLU A 1100 -9.54 -56.41 -9.15
N GLY A 1101 -8.58 -55.87 -8.40
CA GLY A 1101 -7.62 -54.89 -8.89
C GLY A 1101 -8.23 -53.51 -9.11
N GLY A 1102 -7.35 -52.49 -9.16
CA GLY A 1102 -7.75 -51.08 -9.30
C GLY A 1102 -7.57 -50.22 -8.04
N PRO A 1103 -7.67 -48.89 -8.19
CA PRO A 1103 -7.39 -47.94 -7.10
C PRO A 1103 -8.53 -47.87 -6.08
N PRO A 1104 -8.24 -47.51 -4.81
CA PRO A 1104 -9.26 -47.29 -3.80
C PRO A 1104 -10.22 -46.15 -4.16
N ARG A 1105 -11.52 -46.36 -3.95
CA ARG A 1105 -12.55 -45.35 -4.19
C ARG A 1105 -12.92 -44.64 -2.90
N LYS A 1106 -12.61 -43.35 -2.79
CA LYS A 1106 -13.07 -42.50 -1.69
C LYS A 1106 -14.46 -41.94 -1.99
N ILE A 1107 -15.40 -42.16 -1.08
CA ILE A 1107 -16.81 -41.81 -1.22
C ILE A 1107 -17.20 -40.88 -0.07
N ASP A 1108 -17.76 -39.71 -0.39
CA ASP A 1108 -18.45 -38.84 0.59
C ASP A 1108 -19.90 -39.31 0.72
N VAL A 1109 -20.19 -39.99 1.82
CA VAL A 1109 -21.48 -40.59 2.16
C VAL A 1109 -22.57 -39.53 2.31
N THR A 1110 -22.21 -38.28 2.64
CA THR A 1110 -23.14 -37.16 2.91
C THR A 1110 -23.55 -36.37 1.67
N SER A 1111 -22.92 -36.62 0.52
CA SER A 1111 -23.19 -35.87 -0.70
C SER A 1111 -24.58 -36.19 -1.29
N ALA A 1112 -25.58 -35.38 -0.93
CA ALA A 1112 -26.82 -35.27 -1.70
C ALA A 1112 -26.54 -34.44 -2.98
N GLN A 1113 -26.79 -35.05 -4.14
CA GLN A 1113 -26.79 -34.46 -5.50
C GLN A 1113 -25.43 -34.30 -6.21
N GLY A 1114 -24.89 -35.43 -6.71
CA GLY A 1114 -24.47 -35.58 -8.12
C GLY A 1114 -23.33 -34.72 -8.69
N ARG A 1115 -22.64 -33.89 -7.91
CA ARG A 1115 -21.47 -33.11 -8.38
C ARG A 1115 -20.19 -33.79 -7.93
N VAL A 1116 -19.41 -34.25 -8.91
CA VAL A 1116 -18.14 -34.95 -8.70
C VAL A 1116 -16.99 -34.01 -9.08
N ALA A 1117 -15.92 -33.99 -8.28
CA ALA A 1117 -14.68 -33.33 -8.67
C ALA A 1117 -14.05 -34.10 -9.84
N LYS A 1118 -13.86 -33.42 -10.96
CA LYS A 1118 -13.32 -34.00 -12.20
C LYS A 1118 -11.88 -33.54 -12.40
N GLU A 1119 -11.01 -34.50 -12.69
CA GLU A 1119 -9.61 -34.25 -13.04
C GLU A 1119 -9.31 -35.00 -14.34
N TYR A 1120 -8.98 -34.24 -15.39
CA TYR A 1120 -8.58 -34.80 -16.68
C TYR A 1120 -7.10 -34.54 -16.88
N GLN A 1121 -6.36 -35.51 -17.40
CA GLN A 1121 -4.97 -35.35 -17.81
C GLN A 1121 -4.87 -35.46 -19.32
N GLY A 1122 -4.54 -34.36 -19.99
CA GLY A 1122 -4.17 -34.37 -21.39
C GLY A 1122 -2.65 -34.28 -21.56
N ARG A 1123 -2.11 -34.87 -22.61
CA ARG A 1123 -0.67 -35.04 -22.81
C ARG A 1123 0.03 -33.79 -23.35
N ILE A 1124 1.31 -33.62 -23.04
CA ILE A 1124 2.19 -32.67 -23.74
C ILE A 1124 2.48 -33.21 -25.15
N LEU A 1125 2.23 -32.36 -26.14
CA LEU A 1125 2.40 -32.66 -27.57
C LEU A 1125 3.80 -32.25 -28.06
N LYS A 1126 4.31 -31.09 -27.62
CA LYS A 1126 5.60 -30.53 -28.04
C LYS A 1126 6.13 -29.55 -26.97
N ALA A 1127 7.43 -29.60 -26.68
CA ALA A 1127 8.14 -28.52 -25.99
C ALA A 1127 9.11 -27.85 -26.98
N ASP A 1128 8.94 -26.56 -27.24
CA ASP A 1128 9.78 -25.78 -28.14
C ASP A 1128 10.92 -25.14 -27.33
N GLU A 1129 12.14 -25.66 -27.49
CA GLU A 1129 13.26 -25.29 -26.63
C GLU A 1129 13.72 -23.84 -26.79
N GLU A 1130 13.70 -23.31 -28.01
CA GLU A 1130 14.14 -21.93 -28.30
C GLU A 1130 13.14 -20.89 -27.80
N ARG A 1131 11.85 -21.24 -27.75
CA ARG A 1131 10.77 -20.32 -27.39
C ARG A 1131 10.18 -20.54 -25.99
N GLN A 1132 10.64 -21.58 -25.28
CA GLN A 1132 10.10 -22.03 -23.99
C GLN A 1132 8.58 -22.26 -24.00
N LEU A 1133 8.04 -22.76 -25.12
CA LEU A 1133 6.61 -23.04 -25.28
C LEU A 1133 6.31 -24.52 -25.10
N VAL A 1134 5.29 -24.83 -24.30
CA VAL A 1134 4.77 -26.19 -24.13
C VAL A 1134 3.38 -26.27 -24.72
N TYR A 1135 3.22 -27.07 -25.77
CA TYR A 1135 1.95 -27.42 -26.37
C TYR A 1135 1.43 -28.70 -25.72
N GLY A 1136 0.15 -28.74 -25.37
CA GLY A 1136 -0.46 -29.96 -24.89
C GLY A 1136 -1.98 -29.95 -25.00
N VAL A 1137 -2.54 -31.15 -25.00
CA VAL A 1137 -3.99 -31.36 -24.92
C VAL A 1137 -4.40 -31.16 -23.46
N VAL A 1138 -5.54 -30.51 -23.24
CA VAL A 1138 -6.16 -30.40 -21.91
C VAL A 1138 -7.33 -31.38 -21.81
N LEU A 1139 -8.15 -31.47 -22.86
CA LEU A 1139 -9.27 -32.42 -22.99
C LEU A 1139 -9.36 -32.94 -24.43
N GLU A 1140 -9.64 -34.23 -24.61
CA GLU A 1140 -9.83 -34.87 -25.92
C GLU A 1140 -11.19 -35.59 -25.96
N PRO A 1141 -12.05 -35.37 -26.98
CA PRO A 1141 -13.38 -35.96 -27.03
C PRO A 1141 -13.36 -37.49 -27.03
N ASP A 1142 -14.42 -38.06 -26.45
CA ASP A 1142 -14.67 -39.51 -26.44
C ASP A 1142 -13.47 -40.33 -25.95
N THR A 1143 -12.69 -39.74 -25.03
CA THR A 1143 -11.53 -40.35 -24.41
C THR A 1143 -11.84 -40.51 -22.93
N LEU A 1144 -11.68 -41.74 -22.45
CA LEU A 1144 -11.92 -42.06 -21.05
C LEU A 1144 -10.92 -41.32 -20.18
N ASP A 1145 -11.42 -40.55 -19.22
CA ASP A 1145 -10.62 -39.91 -18.19
C ASP A 1145 -10.17 -40.91 -17.12
N THR A 1146 -9.38 -40.43 -16.15
CA THR A 1146 -8.89 -41.24 -15.02
C THR A 1146 -10.00 -41.77 -14.11
N GLN A 1147 -11.23 -41.27 -14.29
CA GLN A 1147 -12.42 -41.65 -13.54
C GLN A 1147 -13.38 -42.51 -14.37
N GLY A 1148 -13.00 -42.86 -15.60
CA GLY A 1148 -13.77 -43.70 -16.51
C GLY A 1148 -14.91 -42.98 -17.22
N ASP A 1149 -14.89 -41.65 -17.29
CA ASP A 1149 -15.91 -40.84 -17.97
C ASP A 1149 -15.40 -40.26 -19.28
N THR A 1150 -16.32 -40.03 -20.22
CA THR A 1150 -16.04 -39.34 -21.48
C THR A 1150 -16.67 -37.97 -21.49
N ILE A 1151 -16.04 -37.01 -22.15
CA ILE A 1151 -16.57 -35.67 -22.36
C ILE A 1151 -16.80 -35.42 -23.84
N SER A 1152 -17.92 -34.78 -24.18
CA SER A 1152 -18.28 -34.47 -25.57
C SER A 1152 -17.45 -33.29 -26.11
N ALA A 1153 -17.27 -33.23 -27.44
CA ALA A 1153 -16.59 -32.11 -28.09
C ALA A 1153 -17.23 -30.74 -27.76
N ASP A 1154 -18.56 -30.69 -27.67
CA ASP A 1154 -19.30 -29.46 -27.34
C ASP A 1154 -19.04 -28.99 -25.89
N GLU A 1155 -18.89 -29.93 -24.95
CA GLU A 1155 -18.54 -29.61 -23.57
C GLU A 1155 -17.09 -29.15 -23.42
N ILE A 1156 -16.19 -29.79 -24.17
CA ILE A 1156 -14.79 -29.39 -24.27
C ILE A 1156 -14.68 -27.96 -24.80
N GLU A 1157 -15.43 -27.63 -25.86
CA GLU A 1157 -15.47 -26.26 -26.41
C GLU A 1157 -15.98 -25.25 -25.38
N ARG A 1158 -17.06 -25.57 -24.66
CA ARG A 1158 -17.56 -24.72 -23.57
C ARG A 1158 -16.54 -24.56 -22.44
N ALA A 1159 -15.78 -25.60 -22.11
CA ALA A 1159 -14.73 -25.56 -21.10
C ALA A 1159 -13.57 -24.66 -21.55
N ALA A 1160 -13.07 -24.86 -22.78
CA ALA A 1160 -11.98 -24.09 -23.37
C ALA A 1160 -12.31 -22.59 -23.44
N HIS A 1161 -13.51 -22.24 -23.93
CA HIS A 1161 -13.95 -20.85 -24.03
C HIS A 1161 -14.14 -20.20 -22.66
N ARG A 1162 -14.71 -20.93 -21.68
CA ARG A 1162 -14.87 -20.39 -20.32
C ARG A 1162 -13.54 -20.19 -19.62
N PHE A 1163 -12.59 -21.10 -19.79
CA PHE A 1163 -11.24 -20.95 -19.25
C PHE A 1163 -10.57 -19.69 -19.81
N LEU A 1164 -10.62 -19.50 -21.13
CA LEU A 1164 -10.04 -18.33 -21.79
C LEU A 1164 -10.76 -17.02 -21.43
N ALA A 1165 -12.07 -17.05 -21.18
CA ALA A 1165 -12.84 -15.87 -20.81
C ALA A 1165 -12.70 -15.46 -19.33
N LYS A 1166 -12.48 -16.42 -18.42
CA LYS A 1166 -12.64 -16.19 -16.97
C LYS A 1166 -11.42 -16.49 -16.10
N SER A 1167 -10.51 -17.36 -16.54
CA SER A 1167 -9.41 -17.82 -15.68
C SER A 1167 -8.05 -17.50 -16.28
N ARG A 1168 -7.67 -18.15 -17.40
CA ARG A 1168 -6.31 -18.10 -17.98
C ARG A 1168 -5.17 -18.43 -17.00
N VAL A 1169 -5.47 -18.92 -15.80
CA VAL A 1169 -4.47 -19.24 -14.79
C VAL A 1169 -3.95 -20.66 -15.01
N VAL A 1170 -2.63 -20.80 -15.05
CA VAL A 1170 -1.95 -22.10 -15.06
C VAL A 1170 -1.40 -22.37 -13.66
N GLY A 1171 -1.64 -23.57 -13.12
CA GLY A 1171 -1.15 -24.00 -11.81
C GLY A 1171 -0.26 -25.24 -11.92
N GLN A 1172 0.62 -25.47 -10.94
CA GLN A 1172 1.37 -26.71 -10.80
C GLN A 1172 0.55 -27.70 -9.96
N GLY A 1173 0.05 -28.78 -10.58
CA GLY A 1173 -0.65 -29.88 -9.91
C GLY A 1173 -1.87 -29.47 -9.09
N HIS A 1174 -2.60 -28.42 -9.51
CA HIS A 1174 -3.74 -27.82 -8.79
C HIS A 1174 -3.47 -27.33 -7.34
N LYS A 1175 -2.21 -27.32 -6.88
CA LYS A 1175 -1.83 -26.93 -5.51
C LYS A 1175 -1.35 -25.47 -5.41
N ARG A 1176 -0.68 -24.94 -6.45
CA ARG A 1176 -0.12 -23.58 -6.45
C ARG A 1176 -0.13 -22.93 -7.85
N PRO A 1177 -0.25 -21.60 -7.98
CA PRO A 1177 -0.09 -20.91 -9.26
C PRO A 1177 1.31 -21.14 -9.87
N ALA A 1178 1.38 -21.37 -11.18
CA ALA A 1178 2.64 -21.46 -11.91
C ALA A 1178 3.02 -20.07 -12.46
N LYS A 1179 4.31 -19.73 -12.51
CA LYS A 1179 4.80 -18.59 -13.29
C LYS A 1179 4.86 -19.00 -14.77
N ALA A 1180 3.69 -19.05 -15.40
CA ALA A 1180 3.54 -19.43 -16.80
C ALA A 1180 2.34 -18.70 -17.42
N GLU A 1181 2.44 -18.38 -18.70
CA GLU A 1181 1.43 -17.59 -19.42
C GLU A 1181 0.81 -18.41 -20.55
N VAL A 1182 -0.52 -18.42 -20.67
CA VAL A 1182 -1.21 -19.06 -21.79
C VAL A 1182 -1.06 -18.17 -23.02
N VAL A 1183 -0.38 -18.67 -24.05
CA VAL A 1183 -0.15 -17.94 -25.31
C VAL A 1183 -1.09 -18.40 -26.42
N GLU A 1184 -1.55 -19.65 -26.39
CA GLU A 1184 -2.57 -20.16 -27.30
C GLU A 1184 -3.57 -21.06 -26.53
N SER A 1185 -4.84 -21.03 -26.90
CA SER A 1185 -5.88 -21.94 -26.40
C SER A 1185 -6.99 -22.07 -27.44
N TYR A 1186 -7.15 -23.25 -28.04
CA TYR A 1186 -8.13 -23.48 -29.10
C TYR A 1186 -8.67 -24.91 -29.09
N VAL A 1187 -9.82 -25.10 -29.75
CA VAL A 1187 -10.39 -26.42 -30.03
C VAL A 1187 -9.95 -26.87 -31.41
N ALA A 1188 -9.44 -28.11 -31.54
CA ALA A 1188 -8.94 -28.66 -32.79
C ALA A 1188 -10.06 -28.71 -33.85
N PRO A 1189 -10.02 -27.89 -34.92
CA PRO A 1189 -11.10 -27.81 -35.92
C PRO A 1189 -11.24 -29.07 -36.79
N ALA A 1190 -10.17 -29.86 -36.88
CA ALA A 1190 -10.11 -31.14 -37.57
C ALA A 1190 -9.12 -32.04 -36.83
N GLU A 1191 -9.12 -33.32 -37.20
CA GLU A 1191 -8.07 -34.23 -36.78
C GLU A 1191 -6.73 -33.78 -37.36
N MET A 1192 -5.70 -33.67 -36.52
CA MET A 1192 -4.43 -33.04 -36.88
C MET A 1192 -3.24 -33.68 -36.17
N GLU A 1193 -2.03 -33.42 -36.67
CA GLU A 1193 -0.80 -33.93 -36.07
C GLU A 1193 0.05 -32.75 -35.56
N ILE A 1194 0.43 -32.80 -34.28
CA ILE A 1194 1.24 -31.78 -33.61
C ILE A 1194 2.40 -32.50 -32.91
N GLY A 1195 3.65 -32.12 -33.23
CA GLY A 1195 4.83 -32.71 -32.60
C GLY A 1195 5.01 -34.22 -32.84
N GLY A 1196 4.46 -34.75 -33.94
CA GLY A 1196 4.46 -36.19 -34.25
C GLY A 1196 3.34 -36.99 -33.57
N GLN A 1197 2.42 -36.32 -32.85
CA GLN A 1197 1.29 -36.96 -32.17
C GLN A 1197 -0.04 -36.55 -32.80
N ARG A 1198 -0.91 -37.54 -33.05
CA ARG A 1198 -2.24 -37.35 -33.66
C ARG A 1198 -3.28 -36.90 -32.64
N VAL A 1199 -3.94 -35.76 -32.86
CA VAL A 1199 -4.95 -35.13 -32.00
C VAL A 1199 -6.32 -35.17 -32.67
N LYS A 1200 -7.36 -35.61 -31.95
CA LYS A 1200 -8.73 -35.72 -32.49
C LYS A 1200 -9.36 -34.34 -32.74
N LYS A 1201 -10.27 -34.27 -33.71
CA LYS A 1201 -11.17 -33.11 -33.88
C LYS A 1201 -11.97 -32.88 -32.59
N GLY A 1202 -12.08 -31.64 -32.15
CA GLY A 1202 -12.81 -31.26 -30.92
C GLY A 1202 -11.95 -31.25 -29.66
N SER A 1203 -10.66 -31.58 -29.73
CA SER A 1203 -9.75 -31.54 -28.58
C SER A 1203 -9.38 -30.11 -28.20
N TRP A 1204 -9.34 -29.82 -26.91
CA TRP A 1204 -8.83 -28.55 -26.40
C TRP A 1204 -7.30 -28.62 -26.27
N ILE A 1205 -6.62 -27.78 -27.03
CA ILE A 1205 -5.16 -27.62 -27.04
C ILE A 1205 -4.80 -26.27 -26.43
N ILE A 1206 -3.78 -26.25 -25.58
CA ILE A 1206 -3.16 -25.01 -25.10
C ILE A 1206 -1.67 -24.98 -25.42
N ALA A 1207 -1.14 -23.77 -25.58
CA ALA A 1207 0.29 -23.49 -25.58
C ALA A 1207 0.61 -22.54 -24.41
N VAL A 1208 1.58 -22.92 -23.60
CA VAL A 1208 1.97 -22.21 -22.39
C VAL A 1208 3.43 -21.79 -22.49
N HIS A 1209 3.71 -20.50 -22.29
CA HIS A 1209 5.06 -19.96 -22.15
C HIS A 1209 5.51 -20.07 -20.69
N VAL A 1210 6.55 -20.86 -20.45
CA VAL A 1210 7.02 -21.16 -19.10
C VAL A 1210 8.13 -20.19 -18.71
N LEU A 1211 7.81 -19.23 -17.84
CA LEU A 1211 8.73 -18.18 -17.39
C LEU A 1211 9.60 -18.61 -16.20
N ASP A 1212 9.25 -19.71 -15.55
CA ASP A 1212 9.98 -20.29 -14.41
C ASP A 1212 11.10 -21.24 -14.88
N PRO A 1213 12.38 -20.91 -14.64
CA PRO A 1213 13.50 -21.75 -15.06
C PRO A 1213 13.53 -23.15 -14.42
N GLU A 1214 13.02 -23.31 -13.20
CA GLU A 1214 12.98 -24.61 -12.51
C GLU A 1214 11.87 -25.49 -13.06
N LEU A 1215 10.67 -24.92 -13.22
CA LEU A 1215 9.54 -25.61 -13.85
C LEU A 1215 9.88 -26.02 -15.29
N TRP A 1216 10.57 -25.14 -16.04
CA TRP A 1216 11.03 -25.43 -17.39
C TRP A 1216 11.99 -26.63 -17.44
N ARG A 1217 12.95 -26.71 -16.50
CA ARG A 1217 13.84 -27.87 -16.39
C ARG A 1217 13.08 -29.15 -16.05
N ALA A 1218 12.13 -29.10 -15.13
CA ALA A 1218 11.31 -30.26 -14.74
C ALA A 1218 10.45 -30.78 -15.90
N ILE A 1219 9.85 -29.89 -16.70
CA ILE A 1219 9.12 -30.26 -17.92
C ILE A 1219 10.05 -30.94 -18.92
N LYS A 1220 11.27 -30.39 -19.14
CA LYS A 1220 12.26 -31.02 -20.04
C LYS A 1220 12.78 -32.36 -19.53
N ALA A 1221 12.85 -32.54 -18.22
CA ALA A 1221 13.21 -33.80 -17.58
C ALA A 1221 12.08 -34.85 -17.65
N GLY A 1222 10.89 -34.48 -18.14
CA GLY A 1222 9.73 -35.38 -18.24
C GLY A 1222 9.00 -35.59 -16.91
N GLU A 1223 9.27 -34.77 -15.89
CA GLU A 1223 8.59 -34.83 -14.59
C GLU A 1223 7.11 -34.38 -14.70
N TYR A 1224 6.83 -33.51 -15.66
CA TYR A 1224 5.47 -33.12 -16.05
C TYR A 1224 5.19 -33.63 -17.46
N THR A 1225 4.18 -34.47 -17.61
CA THR A 1225 3.87 -35.18 -18.86
C THR A 1225 2.59 -34.68 -19.54
N GLY A 1226 1.85 -33.79 -18.88
CA GLY A 1226 0.53 -33.37 -19.34
C GLY A 1226 -0.02 -32.11 -18.68
N PHE A 1227 -1.07 -31.53 -19.29
CA PHE A 1227 -1.92 -30.51 -18.69
C PHE A 1227 -3.17 -31.14 -18.10
N SER A 1228 -3.72 -30.52 -17.05
CA SER A 1228 -4.98 -30.95 -16.46
C SER A 1228 -5.92 -29.80 -16.20
N VAL A 1229 -7.23 -30.08 -16.24
CA VAL A 1229 -8.27 -29.15 -15.79
C VAL A 1229 -8.85 -29.65 -14.47
N GLY A 1230 -8.90 -28.76 -13.48
CA GLY A 1230 -9.51 -29.02 -12.19
C GLY A 1230 -10.86 -28.30 -12.08
N GLY A 1231 -11.93 -29.02 -11.79
CA GLY A 1231 -13.27 -28.44 -11.65
C GLY A 1231 -14.32 -29.41 -11.12
N PHE A 1232 -15.55 -28.92 -10.96
CA PHE A 1232 -16.70 -29.73 -10.52
C PHE A 1232 -17.66 -29.94 -11.70
N GLY A 1233 -18.03 -31.19 -11.97
CA GLY A 1233 -18.96 -31.57 -13.03
C GLY A 1233 -20.12 -32.41 -12.49
N THR A 1234 -21.25 -32.42 -13.21
CA THR A 1234 -22.36 -33.36 -13.00
C THR A 1234 -22.17 -34.55 -13.92
N ARG A 1235 -22.28 -35.77 -13.38
CA ARG A 1235 -22.20 -37.00 -14.17
C ARG A 1235 -23.61 -37.42 -14.57
N GLU A 1236 -23.84 -37.64 -15.85
CA GLU A 1236 -25.09 -38.22 -16.38
C GLU A 1236 -24.77 -39.62 -16.92
N GLU A 1237 -25.58 -40.62 -16.57
CA GLU A 1237 -25.44 -41.96 -17.15
C GLU A 1237 -25.94 -41.93 -18.61
N ALA A 1238 -25.15 -42.46 -19.53
CA ALA A 1238 -25.60 -42.67 -20.90
C ALA A 1238 -26.76 -43.67 -20.90
N ALA A 1239 -27.87 -43.29 -21.53
CA ALA A 1239 -29.09 -44.09 -21.63
C ALA A 1239 -28.90 -45.41 -22.40
#